data_AF-A0A228IN52-F1
#
_entry.id   AF-A0A228IN52-F1
#
_cell.length_a   1.000
_cell.length_b   1.000
_cell.length_c   1.000
_cell.angle_alpha   90.00
_cell.angle_beta   90.00
_cell.angle_gamma   90.00
#
_symmetry.space_group_name_H-M   'P 1'
#
loop_
_entity.id
_entity.type
_entity.pdbx_description
1 polymer ?
#
loop_
_entity_poly.entity_id
_entity_poly.type
_entity_poly.pdbx_seq_one_letter_code
_entity_poly.pdbx_strand_id
1 'polypeptide(L)'
;MDLSSTKPVGPADRAARPRIWAMGISRLRDLFREIAGEFDERADVRIVTRAYEDALSAIAEAGTARPDVIVAAGSNGGFLKTRAQVPVVVVSPTGFDVMQALARARRDASRIALVSAGETPPEVRRFVAAYGLDVQFASYQSAQEAEACVHELRDRGIETIVGPGLVTDLAASAGMGAVFLYSHASVRKAVDTALEVAYATHAEAFRRQRLDNLLQHLRDGVVALDARGRVEAINERLASALGVEPAAAVGRALVDLRPELRTLRGEDGDALATVRGVRYVVHRGPLVDRGVTSGSVLTFQESRAVERLDRALRSQPTTQQFAARYALDDVVGASAPMARVRDLVRRYAKSDATVLVLGESGTGKEMIAQSLHALSARRSYPFVAVNCGAFPEALLESELFGYEEGAFTGARRGGKTGLFEAAHRGTLFLDEIGEMPPSLQSRLLRVLQEREVIRLGSTEPIRIDVRVIAATHRPLLAAVEAGTFRADLYYRLNILNVGLPPLRERAADIPALAATLLVQAARREPRLAERLRDAADAARVLGTTQAALARYRWPGNVRELQNVIERIAVELAEEVDESDPAAACGALDPGALQAIAPELFAVPADTADADDAQTLHARRRRAEADEIRAVLDACGGDRDRACAMLGISKTTLWRKLSVK
;
A
#
# COMPACT_ATOMS: atom_id res chain seq x y z
N MET A 1 -36.66 15.43 -10.32
CA MET A 1 -36.01 14.42 -9.47
C MET A 1 -34.56 14.84 -9.35
N ASP A 2 -34.22 15.28 -8.15
CA ASP A 2 -32.99 15.96 -7.78
C ASP A 2 -31.72 15.14 -8.05
N LEU A 3 -30.77 15.79 -8.71
CA LEU A 3 -29.36 15.41 -8.71
C LEU A 3 -28.56 16.54 -8.04
N SER A 4 -28.87 16.79 -6.76
CA SER A 4 -28.10 17.68 -5.89
C SER A 4 -27.70 16.93 -4.62
N SER A 5 -26.59 16.18 -4.67
CA SER A 5 -25.91 15.72 -3.46
C SER A 5 -24.41 15.53 -3.69
N THR A 6 -23.70 16.61 -4.01
CA THR A 6 -22.26 16.67 -3.73
C THR A 6 -22.08 16.93 -2.24
N LYS A 7 -21.70 15.89 -1.48
CA LYS A 7 -21.30 15.98 -0.07
C LYS A 7 -20.22 17.06 0.12
N PRO A 8 -20.20 17.79 1.25
CA PRO A 8 -19.12 18.71 1.55
C PRO A 8 -17.86 17.91 1.89
N VAL A 9 -16.77 18.18 1.18
CA VAL A 9 -15.43 17.72 1.53
C VAL A 9 -15.01 18.46 2.81
N GLY A 10 -14.56 17.72 3.82
CA GLY A 10 -14.18 18.26 5.13
C GLY A 10 -12.99 19.24 5.09
N PRO A 11 -12.76 20.00 6.18
CA PRO A 11 -11.96 21.24 6.16
C PRO A 11 -10.43 21.02 6.28
N ALA A 12 -9.86 19.98 5.67
CA ALA A 12 -8.45 19.61 5.88
C ALA A 12 -7.54 19.69 4.63
N ASP A 13 -7.98 20.17 3.48
CA ASP A 13 -7.11 20.27 2.29
C ASP A 13 -7.51 21.41 1.35
N ARG A 14 -7.14 22.66 1.67
CA ARG A 14 -7.09 23.72 0.66
C ARG A 14 -5.73 23.63 -0.02
N ALA A 15 -5.61 22.76 -1.03
CA ALA A 15 -4.58 22.92 -2.05
C ALA A 15 -4.62 24.39 -2.53
N ALA A 16 -3.46 25.05 -2.59
CA ALA A 16 -3.38 26.46 -2.95
C ALA A 16 -4.12 26.73 -4.26
N ARG A 17 -4.96 27.77 -4.28
CA ARG A 17 -5.79 28.08 -5.44
C ARG A 17 -4.89 28.36 -6.66
N PRO A 18 -5.22 27.82 -7.85
CA PRO A 18 -4.43 28.06 -9.06
C PRO A 18 -4.29 29.55 -9.37
N ARG A 19 -3.07 30.00 -9.66
CA ARG A 19 -2.76 31.37 -10.05
C ARG A 19 -2.78 31.47 -11.57
N ILE A 20 -3.77 32.19 -12.09
CA ILE A 20 -3.92 32.42 -13.53
C ILE A 20 -3.55 33.87 -13.82
N TRP A 21 -2.56 34.09 -14.69
CA TRP A 21 -2.25 35.45 -15.16
C TRP A 21 -2.90 35.70 -16.51
N ALA A 22 -3.87 36.60 -16.53
CA ALA A 22 -4.55 37.06 -17.73
C ALA A 22 -3.79 38.24 -18.34
N MET A 23 -3.04 37.97 -19.41
CA MET A 23 -2.20 38.92 -20.12
C MET A 23 -3.02 39.62 -21.20
N GLY A 24 -3.44 40.85 -20.93
CA GLY A 24 -4.29 41.61 -21.83
C GLY A 24 -3.98 43.11 -21.79
N ILE A 25 -3.98 43.72 -22.97
CA ILE A 25 -3.91 45.18 -23.16
C ILE A 25 -5.24 45.69 -23.73
N SER A 26 -5.53 46.98 -23.50
CA SER A 26 -6.72 47.67 -24.03
C SER A 26 -8.03 46.89 -23.78
N ARG A 27 -8.85 46.66 -24.82
CA ARG A 27 -10.18 46.03 -24.74
C ARG A 27 -10.17 44.60 -24.19
N LEU A 28 -9.08 43.85 -24.38
CA LEU A 28 -8.97 42.49 -23.83
C LEU A 28 -8.83 42.50 -22.30
N ARG A 29 -8.14 43.50 -21.74
CA ARG A 29 -8.01 43.69 -20.29
C ARG A 29 -9.37 43.89 -19.65
N ASP A 30 -10.24 44.66 -20.29
CA ASP A 30 -11.55 44.99 -19.74
C ASP A 30 -12.46 43.76 -19.75
N LEU A 31 -12.44 42.96 -20.81
CA LEU A 31 -13.08 41.64 -20.84
C LEU A 31 -12.55 40.68 -19.77
N PHE A 32 -11.23 40.65 -19.53
CA PHE A 32 -10.69 39.85 -18.43
C PHE A 32 -11.16 40.33 -17.06
N ARG A 33 -11.34 41.65 -16.85
CA ARG A 33 -11.86 42.20 -15.58
C ARG A 33 -13.30 41.80 -15.34
N GLU A 34 -14.14 41.84 -16.37
CA GLU A 34 -15.53 41.41 -16.29
C GLU A 34 -15.63 39.93 -15.89
N ILE A 35 -14.75 39.09 -16.45
CA ILE A 35 -14.78 37.64 -16.25
C ILE A 35 -14.09 37.21 -14.94
N ALA A 36 -13.07 37.94 -14.48
CA ALA A 36 -12.24 37.51 -13.34
C ALA A 36 -13.08 37.16 -12.10
N GLY A 37 -14.12 37.96 -11.80
CA GLY A 37 -15.00 37.74 -10.66
C GLY A 37 -15.78 36.42 -10.69
N GLU A 38 -16.02 35.84 -11.88
CA GLU A 38 -16.68 34.53 -12.02
C GLU A 38 -15.81 33.37 -11.49
N PHE A 39 -14.50 33.59 -11.35
CA PHE A 39 -13.51 32.58 -10.96
C PHE A 39 -12.95 32.79 -9.56
N ASP A 40 -13.45 33.79 -8.82
CA ASP A 40 -12.99 34.20 -7.48
C ASP A 40 -13.17 33.15 -6.38
N GLU A 41 -13.82 32.01 -6.65
CA GLU A 41 -13.80 30.84 -5.75
C GLU A 41 -12.86 29.73 -6.22
N ARG A 42 -12.54 29.67 -7.52
CA ARG A 42 -11.84 28.56 -8.18
C ARG A 42 -10.36 28.84 -8.46
N ALA A 43 -9.99 30.09 -8.75
CA ALA A 43 -8.61 30.50 -9.08
C ALA A 43 -8.30 31.91 -8.59
N ASP A 44 -7.02 32.24 -8.40
CA ASP A 44 -6.53 33.60 -8.26
C ASP A 44 -6.20 34.15 -9.66
N VAL A 45 -7.14 34.91 -10.23
CA VAL A 45 -7.01 35.47 -11.59
C VAL A 45 -6.44 36.88 -11.50
N ARG A 46 -5.16 37.03 -11.87
CA ARG A 46 -4.48 38.32 -11.91
C ARG A 46 -4.40 38.85 -13.33
N ILE A 47 -4.86 40.08 -13.53
CA ILE A 47 -4.80 40.74 -14.83
C ILE A 47 -3.51 41.54 -14.93
N VAL A 48 -2.73 41.28 -15.98
CA VAL A 48 -1.43 41.88 -16.21
C VAL A 48 -1.46 42.63 -17.55
N THR A 49 -1.20 43.93 -17.50
CA THR A 49 -1.26 44.83 -18.65
C THR A 49 0.11 45.03 -19.29
N ARG A 50 0.80 43.92 -19.57
CA ARG A 50 2.09 43.89 -20.28
C ARG A 50 1.98 42.90 -21.44
N ALA A 51 2.75 43.11 -22.49
CA ALA A 51 2.75 42.26 -23.69
C ALA A 51 4.18 41.95 -24.13
N TYR A 52 4.33 40.90 -24.94
CA TYR A 52 5.61 40.47 -25.52
C TYR A 52 6.73 40.32 -24.48
N GLU A 53 7.85 41.01 -24.66
CA GLU A 53 9.02 40.93 -23.77
C GLU A 53 8.71 41.45 -22.37
N ASP A 54 7.92 42.53 -22.23
CA ASP A 54 7.54 43.08 -20.92
C ASP A 54 6.73 42.09 -20.08
N ALA A 55 5.93 41.25 -20.75
CA ALA A 55 5.18 40.17 -20.09
C ALA A 55 6.11 39.05 -19.61
N LEU A 56 7.14 38.69 -20.39
CA LEU A 56 8.16 37.71 -19.98
C LEU A 56 8.97 38.21 -18.78
N SER A 57 9.39 39.48 -18.81
CA SER A 57 10.10 40.12 -17.69
C SER A 57 9.25 40.10 -16.41
N ALA A 58 7.95 40.40 -16.52
CA ALA A 58 7.04 40.35 -15.37
C ALA A 58 6.88 38.95 -14.77
N ILE A 59 6.90 37.90 -15.60
CA ILE A 59 6.86 36.51 -15.13
C ILE A 59 8.17 36.14 -14.42
N ALA A 60 9.30 36.55 -14.97
CA ALA A 60 10.62 36.29 -14.39
C ALA A 60 10.81 37.01 -13.04
N GLU A 61 10.37 38.27 -12.93
CA GLU A 61 10.39 39.08 -11.71
C GLU A 61 9.50 38.52 -10.59
N ALA A 62 8.51 37.69 -10.93
CA ALA A 62 7.50 37.21 -9.98
C ALA A 62 8.05 36.20 -8.95
N GLY A 63 9.17 35.52 -9.23
CA GLY A 63 9.76 34.53 -8.33
C GLY A 63 8.74 33.47 -7.85
N THR A 64 8.52 33.38 -6.54
CA THR A 64 7.56 32.47 -5.90
C THR A 64 6.08 32.85 -6.12
N ALA A 65 5.82 34.06 -6.64
CA ALA A 65 4.49 34.56 -7.00
C ALA A 65 4.14 34.35 -8.48
N ARG A 66 4.93 33.57 -9.23
CA ARG A 66 4.69 33.27 -10.65
C ARG A 66 3.32 32.60 -10.88
N PRO A 67 2.71 32.78 -12.06
CA PRO A 67 1.48 32.07 -12.42
C PRO A 67 1.72 30.58 -12.61
N ASP A 68 0.67 29.79 -12.35
CA ASP A 68 0.61 28.39 -12.75
C ASP A 68 0.32 28.27 -14.26
N VAL A 69 -0.55 29.14 -14.78
CA VAL A 69 -0.94 29.19 -16.20
C VAL A 69 -1.18 30.64 -16.64
N ILE A 70 -0.86 30.93 -17.89
CA ILE A 70 -1.11 32.23 -18.52
C ILE A 70 -2.27 32.12 -19.50
N VAL A 71 -3.14 33.11 -19.52
CA VAL A 71 -4.14 33.31 -20.58
C VAL A 71 -3.78 34.57 -21.36
N ALA A 72 -3.66 34.44 -22.68
CA ALA A 72 -3.31 35.55 -23.57
C ALA A 72 -4.03 35.39 -24.92
N ALA A 73 -4.12 36.44 -25.73
CA ALA A 73 -4.79 36.38 -27.03
C ALA A 73 -3.91 36.91 -28.17
N GLY A 74 -4.31 36.58 -29.41
CA GLY A 74 -3.69 37.09 -30.63
C GLY A 74 -2.18 36.84 -30.72
N SER A 75 -1.47 37.80 -31.32
CA SER A 75 -0.01 37.74 -31.52
C SER A 75 0.77 37.64 -30.20
N ASN A 76 0.29 38.30 -29.13
CA ASN A 76 0.89 38.18 -27.80
C ASN A 76 0.79 36.75 -27.24
N GLY A 77 -0.38 36.11 -27.41
CA GLY A 77 -0.56 34.72 -27.01
C GLY A 77 0.35 33.76 -27.77
N GLY A 78 0.50 33.94 -29.08
CA GLY A 78 1.43 33.16 -29.89
C GLY A 78 2.90 33.36 -29.48
N PHE A 79 3.29 34.62 -29.20
CA PHE A 79 4.62 34.97 -28.72
C PHE A 79 4.94 34.30 -27.37
N LEU A 80 4.03 34.40 -26.40
CA LEU A 80 4.21 33.82 -25.07
C LEU A 80 4.21 32.29 -25.10
N LYS A 81 3.34 31.67 -25.91
CA LYS A 81 3.26 30.21 -26.03
C LYS A 81 4.57 29.54 -26.45
N THR A 82 5.42 30.26 -27.19
CA THR A 82 6.71 29.74 -27.67
C THR A 82 7.89 30.08 -26.77
N ARG A 83 7.75 31.01 -25.81
CA ARG A 83 8.87 31.59 -25.03
C ARG A 83 8.70 31.53 -23.52
N ALA A 84 7.47 31.41 -23.01
CA ALA A 84 7.21 31.38 -21.58
C ALA A 84 7.61 30.01 -20.97
N GLN A 85 8.13 30.05 -19.73
CA GLN A 85 8.46 28.84 -18.96
C GLN A 85 7.25 28.23 -18.22
N VAL A 86 6.06 28.79 -18.43
CA VAL A 86 4.80 28.34 -17.85
C VAL A 86 3.80 28.08 -18.97
N PRO A 87 2.84 27.15 -18.79
CA PRO A 87 1.81 26.87 -19.79
C PRO A 87 1.04 28.13 -20.21
N VAL A 88 0.80 28.29 -21.51
CA VAL A 88 0.06 29.42 -22.09
C VAL A 88 -1.17 28.91 -22.83
N VAL A 89 -2.34 29.33 -22.38
CA VAL A 89 -3.62 29.14 -23.08
C VAL A 89 -3.89 30.37 -23.93
N VAL A 90 -4.03 30.16 -25.24
CA VAL A 90 -4.30 31.24 -26.18
C VAL A 90 -5.80 31.34 -26.43
N VAL A 91 -6.39 32.49 -26.14
CA VAL A 91 -7.77 32.81 -26.50
C VAL A 91 -7.88 32.79 -28.01
N SER A 92 -8.70 31.87 -28.52
CA SER A 92 -8.95 31.71 -29.96
C SER A 92 -10.39 32.13 -30.26
N PRO A 93 -10.61 33.00 -31.26
CA PRO A 93 -11.96 33.38 -31.64
C PRO A 93 -12.66 32.19 -32.31
N THR A 94 -13.94 32.02 -31.99
CA THR A 94 -14.86 31.04 -32.56
C THR A 94 -15.58 31.63 -33.78
N GLY A 95 -16.24 30.77 -34.57
CA GLY A 95 -17.08 31.24 -35.68
C GLY A 95 -18.17 32.22 -35.24
N PHE A 96 -18.75 32.01 -34.05
CA PHE A 96 -19.76 32.90 -33.48
C PHE A 96 -19.21 34.29 -33.15
N ASP A 97 -17.96 34.36 -32.69
CA ASP A 97 -17.28 35.63 -32.43
C ASP A 97 -17.13 36.45 -33.70
N VAL A 98 -16.64 35.79 -34.76
CA VAL A 98 -16.48 36.42 -36.08
C VAL A 98 -17.84 36.88 -36.62
N MET A 99 -18.86 36.04 -36.54
CA MET A 99 -20.22 36.39 -36.98
C MET A 99 -20.76 37.60 -36.22
N GLN A 100 -20.65 37.61 -34.88
CA GLN A 100 -21.16 38.71 -34.07
C GLN A 100 -20.39 40.01 -34.32
N ALA A 101 -19.07 39.93 -34.46
CA ALA A 101 -18.22 41.08 -34.71
C ALA A 101 -18.46 41.69 -36.11
N LEU A 102 -18.58 40.85 -37.15
CA LEU A 102 -18.95 41.30 -38.50
C LEU A 102 -20.36 41.90 -38.55
N ALA A 103 -21.33 41.31 -37.83
CA ALA A 103 -22.68 41.83 -37.75
C ALA A 103 -22.75 43.21 -37.06
N ARG A 104 -21.88 43.46 -36.06
CA ARG A 104 -21.74 44.78 -35.43
C ARG A 104 -21.09 45.78 -36.39
N ALA A 105 -19.97 45.41 -37.02
CA ALA A 105 -19.27 46.26 -37.97
C ALA A 105 -20.15 46.72 -39.14
N ARG A 106 -21.01 45.84 -39.67
CA ARG A 106 -21.94 46.16 -40.77
C ARG A 106 -23.05 47.15 -40.42
N ARG A 107 -23.29 47.42 -39.14
CA ARG A 107 -24.26 48.45 -38.75
C ARG A 107 -23.73 49.86 -39.03
N ASP A 108 -22.42 50.02 -38.92
CA ASP A 108 -21.77 51.33 -38.87
C ASP A 108 -20.89 51.59 -40.10
N ALA A 109 -20.56 50.56 -40.89
CA ALA A 109 -19.70 50.65 -42.06
C ALA A 109 -20.10 49.67 -43.17
N SER A 110 -19.88 50.07 -44.43
CA SER A 110 -20.13 49.21 -45.59
C SER A 110 -18.87 48.47 -46.04
N ARG A 111 -17.69 49.08 -45.84
CA ARG A 111 -16.39 48.49 -46.21
C ARG A 111 -15.64 48.02 -44.97
N ILE A 112 -15.57 46.70 -44.78
CA ILE A 112 -15.05 46.09 -43.56
C ILE A 112 -13.88 45.16 -43.88
N ALA A 113 -12.89 45.16 -42.99
CA ALA A 113 -11.81 44.16 -43.01
C ALA A 113 -11.82 43.31 -41.74
N LEU A 114 -11.65 42.00 -41.89
CA LEU A 114 -11.34 41.08 -40.80
C LEU A 114 -9.83 40.84 -40.76
N VAL A 115 -9.21 41.29 -39.67
CA VAL A 115 -7.76 41.21 -39.48
C VAL A 115 -7.47 40.27 -38.32
N SER A 116 -6.72 39.19 -38.57
CA SER A 116 -6.37 38.19 -37.56
C SER A 116 -4.87 38.09 -37.31
N ALA A 117 -4.48 37.68 -36.10
CA ALA A 117 -3.11 37.26 -35.83
C ALA A 117 -2.93 35.85 -36.41
N GLY A 118 -2.19 35.73 -37.53
CA GLY A 118 -2.15 34.54 -38.36
C GLY A 118 -3.32 34.42 -39.35
N GLU A 119 -3.31 33.35 -40.15
CA GLU A 119 -4.29 33.15 -41.22
C GLU A 119 -5.71 32.92 -40.68
N THR A 120 -6.68 33.58 -41.32
CA THR A 120 -8.10 33.31 -41.05
C THR A 120 -8.49 31.92 -41.56
N PRO A 121 -9.17 31.08 -40.75
CA PRO A 121 -9.58 29.74 -41.17
C PRO A 121 -10.35 29.73 -42.50
N PRO A 122 -10.08 28.78 -43.41
CA PRO A 122 -10.75 28.71 -44.72
C PRO A 122 -12.27 28.65 -44.63
N GLU A 123 -12.82 28.06 -43.57
CA GLU A 123 -14.25 27.92 -43.30
C GLU A 123 -14.92 29.30 -43.17
N VAL A 124 -14.26 30.25 -42.51
CA VAL A 124 -14.76 31.62 -42.36
C VAL A 124 -14.78 32.33 -43.71
N ARG A 125 -13.72 32.17 -44.52
CA ARG A 125 -13.65 32.76 -45.87
C ARG A 125 -14.74 32.19 -46.77
N ARG A 126 -14.97 30.88 -46.73
CA ARG A 126 -16.06 30.21 -47.48
C ARG A 126 -17.43 30.71 -47.03
N PHE A 127 -17.66 30.88 -45.73
CA PHE A 127 -18.90 31.43 -45.21
C PHE A 127 -19.16 32.84 -45.71
N VAL A 128 -18.19 33.74 -45.57
CA VAL A 128 -18.29 35.13 -46.05
C VAL A 128 -18.59 35.18 -47.54
N ALA A 129 -17.90 34.38 -48.35
CA ALA A 129 -18.14 34.27 -49.79
C ALA A 129 -19.54 33.72 -50.12
N ALA A 130 -19.99 32.68 -49.43
CA ALA A 130 -21.29 32.03 -49.68
C ALA A 130 -22.49 32.95 -49.41
N TYR A 131 -22.35 33.87 -48.44
CA TYR A 131 -23.39 34.85 -48.09
C TYR A 131 -23.20 36.22 -48.75
N GLY A 132 -22.26 36.34 -49.71
CA GLY A 132 -22.03 37.58 -50.45
C GLY A 132 -21.59 38.75 -49.56
N LEU A 133 -20.84 38.46 -48.49
CA LEU A 133 -20.35 39.47 -47.57
C LEU A 133 -19.07 40.11 -48.14
N ASP A 134 -19.09 41.41 -48.40
CA ASP A 134 -17.90 42.16 -48.83
C ASP A 134 -16.98 42.45 -47.64
N VAL A 135 -16.11 41.47 -47.33
CA VAL A 135 -15.15 41.54 -46.23
C VAL A 135 -13.75 41.26 -46.76
N GLN A 136 -12.83 42.21 -46.56
CA GLN A 136 -11.42 41.98 -46.85
C GLN A 136 -10.77 41.20 -45.70
N PHE A 137 -9.89 40.25 -46.02
CA PHE A 137 -9.17 39.47 -45.04
C PHE A 137 -7.70 39.88 -45.03
N ALA A 138 -7.17 40.14 -43.84
CA ALA A 138 -5.76 40.43 -43.65
C ALA A 138 -5.21 39.67 -42.44
N SER A 139 -3.90 39.46 -42.40
CA SER A 139 -3.24 38.78 -41.30
C SER A 139 -1.89 39.39 -41.00
N TYR A 140 -1.48 39.33 -39.74
CA TYR A 140 -0.19 39.82 -39.27
C TYR A 140 0.45 38.84 -38.28
N GLN A 141 1.77 38.89 -38.16
CA GLN A 141 2.54 38.08 -37.19
C GLN A 141 3.29 38.95 -36.18
N SER A 142 3.62 40.20 -36.54
CA SER A 142 4.35 41.14 -35.70
C SER A 142 3.58 42.45 -35.48
N ALA A 143 4.01 43.25 -34.51
CA ALA A 143 3.40 44.56 -34.26
C ALA A 143 3.63 45.54 -35.42
N GLN A 144 4.80 45.47 -36.06
CA GLN A 144 5.16 46.30 -37.22
C GLN A 144 4.30 45.93 -38.44
N GLU A 145 4.08 44.63 -38.69
CA GLU A 145 3.16 44.17 -39.73
C GLU A 145 1.71 44.58 -39.46
N ALA A 146 1.29 44.58 -38.19
CA ALA A 146 -0.06 45.02 -37.81
C ALA A 146 -0.28 46.51 -38.18
N GLU A 147 0.69 47.37 -37.90
CA GLU A 147 0.65 48.79 -38.24
C GLU A 147 0.63 49.03 -39.75
N ALA A 148 1.54 48.38 -40.50
CA ALA A 148 1.56 48.45 -41.95
C ALA A 148 0.23 47.94 -42.56
N CYS A 149 -0.31 46.84 -42.05
CA CYS A 149 -1.58 46.27 -42.48
C CYS A 149 -2.76 47.23 -42.27
N VAL A 150 -2.83 47.91 -41.12
CA VAL A 150 -3.91 48.88 -40.83
C VAL A 150 -3.82 50.08 -41.77
N HIS A 151 -2.61 50.61 -42.01
CA HIS A 151 -2.42 51.72 -42.96
C HIS A 151 -2.79 51.34 -44.39
N GLU A 152 -2.39 50.16 -44.87
CA GLU A 152 -2.77 49.68 -46.21
C GLU A 152 -4.30 49.57 -46.35
N LEU A 153 -4.99 49.01 -45.35
CA LEU A 153 -6.45 48.87 -45.37
C LEU A 153 -7.15 50.23 -45.37
N ARG A 154 -6.64 51.20 -44.61
CA ARG A 154 -7.14 52.58 -44.62
C ARG A 154 -7.00 53.21 -46.00
N ASP A 155 -5.82 53.09 -46.61
CA ASP A 155 -5.52 53.69 -47.91
C ASP A 155 -6.35 53.04 -49.03
N ARG A 156 -6.76 51.77 -48.85
CA ARG A 156 -7.74 51.06 -49.69
C ARG A 156 -9.20 51.43 -49.42
N GLY A 157 -9.46 52.37 -48.50
CA GLY A 157 -10.79 52.88 -48.19
C GLY A 157 -11.65 51.98 -47.31
N ILE A 158 -11.04 51.09 -46.52
CA ILE A 158 -11.77 50.33 -45.50
C ILE A 158 -12.22 51.30 -44.40
N GLU A 159 -13.48 51.18 -43.97
CA GLU A 159 -14.09 52.07 -42.98
C GLU A 159 -13.98 51.49 -41.57
N THR A 160 -14.08 50.15 -41.43
CA THR A 160 -14.05 49.47 -40.13
C THR A 160 -13.19 48.21 -40.16
N ILE A 161 -12.37 48.05 -39.12
CA ILE A 161 -11.57 46.84 -38.87
C ILE A 161 -12.20 46.01 -37.75
N VAL A 162 -12.39 44.73 -38.03
CA VAL A 162 -12.72 43.69 -37.05
C VAL A 162 -11.45 42.92 -36.72
N GLY A 163 -11.03 42.89 -35.45
CA GLY A 163 -9.81 42.15 -35.11
C GLY A 163 -9.45 42.12 -33.62
N PRO A 164 -8.29 41.53 -33.29
CA PRO A 164 -7.69 41.57 -31.96
C PRO A 164 -7.34 42.99 -31.49
N GLY A 165 -7.02 43.13 -30.20
CA GLY A 165 -6.80 44.43 -29.54
C GLY A 165 -5.84 45.36 -30.28
N LEU A 166 -4.66 44.86 -30.66
CA LEU A 166 -3.63 45.67 -31.31
C LEU A 166 -4.11 46.36 -32.59
N VAL A 167 -4.71 45.60 -33.51
CA VAL A 167 -5.20 46.16 -34.79
C VAL A 167 -6.42 47.05 -34.59
N THR A 168 -7.26 46.77 -33.58
CA THR A 168 -8.38 47.66 -33.26
C THR A 168 -7.95 48.98 -32.64
N ASP A 169 -6.89 48.98 -31.84
CA ASP A 169 -6.32 50.20 -31.26
C ASP A 169 -5.66 51.05 -32.35
N LEU A 170 -4.87 50.42 -33.22
CA LEU A 170 -4.24 51.08 -34.39
C LEU A 170 -5.30 51.65 -35.35
N ALA A 171 -6.37 50.91 -35.63
CA ALA A 171 -7.47 51.37 -36.46
C ALA A 171 -8.15 52.61 -35.87
N ALA A 172 -8.43 52.60 -34.57
CA ALA A 172 -9.02 53.75 -33.88
C ALA A 172 -8.10 54.98 -33.90
N SER A 173 -6.79 54.80 -33.67
CA SER A 173 -5.80 55.88 -33.79
C SER A 173 -5.67 56.43 -35.21
N ALA A 174 -5.93 55.59 -36.23
CA ALA A 174 -5.95 55.98 -37.63
C ALA A 174 -7.31 56.59 -38.08
N GLY A 175 -8.27 56.75 -37.17
CA GLY A 175 -9.60 57.33 -37.45
C GLY A 175 -10.59 56.37 -38.11
N MET A 176 -10.32 55.07 -38.11
CA MET A 176 -11.21 54.03 -38.64
C MET A 176 -12.14 53.50 -37.53
N GLY A 177 -13.27 52.94 -37.92
CA GLY A 177 -14.10 52.14 -37.03
C GLY A 177 -13.36 50.89 -36.55
N ALA A 178 -13.56 50.49 -35.30
CA ALA A 178 -12.84 49.37 -34.71
C ALA A 178 -13.76 48.48 -33.86
N VAL A 179 -13.94 47.23 -34.29
CA VAL A 179 -14.74 46.23 -33.60
C VAL A 179 -13.85 45.11 -33.06
N PHE A 180 -13.92 44.90 -31.75
CA PHE A 180 -13.12 43.88 -31.08
C PHE A 180 -13.67 42.48 -31.36
N LEU A 181 -12.77 41.57 -31.73
CA LEU A 181 -13.15 40.26 -32.23
C LEU A 181 -13.62 39.28 -31.14
N TYR A 182 -13.00 39.27 -29.95
CA TYR A 182 -13.30 38.23 -28.96
C TYR A 182 -14.57 38.56 -28.17
N SER A 183 -15.42 37.55 -27.94
CA SER A 183 -16.56 37.65 -27.03
C SER A 183 -16.21 37.22 -25.60
N HIS A 184 -17.11 37.53 -24.68
CA HIS A 184 -17.09 37.04 -23.30
C HIS A 184 -17.02 35.50 -23.23
N ALA A 185 -17.74 34.79 -24.11
CA ALA A 185 -17.78 33.33 -24.10
C ALA A 185 -16.41 32.70 -24.42
N SER A 186 -15.68 33.28 -25.37
CA SER A 186 -14.37 32.76 -25.80
C SER A 186 -13.27 33.04 -24.79
N VAL A 187 -13.31 34.21 -24.13
CA VAL A 187 -12.41 34.52 -23.03
C VAL A 187 -12.71 33.62 -21.82
N ARG A 188 -13.98 33.45 -21.44
CA ARG A 188 -14.39 32.55 -20.35
C ARG A 188 -13.92 31.11 -20.60
N LYS A 189 -14.12 30.60 -21.81
CA LYS A 189 -13.65 29.26 -22.20
C LYS A 189 -12.13 29.12 -22.07
N ALA A 190 -11.38 30.16 -22.44
CA ALA A 190 -9.92 30.13 -22.30
C ALA A 190 -9.49 30.13 -20.82
N VAL A 191 -10.19 30.85 -19.94
CA VAL A 191 -9.93 30.81 -18.49
C VAL A 191 -10.30 29.45 -17.89
N ASP A 192 -11.44 28.85 -18.27
CA ASP A 192 -11.79 27.48 -17.88
C ASP A 192 -10.72 26.46 -18.33
N THR A 193 -10.25 26.59 -19.58
CA THR A 193 -9.17 25.72 -20.10
C THR A 193 -7.87 25.92 -19.32
N ALA A 194 -7.54 27.16 -18.95
CA ALA A 194 -6.38 27.45 -18.13
C ALA A 194 -6.48 26.85 -16.72
N LEU A 195 -7.69 26.83 -16.15
CA LEU A 195 -7.95 26.17 -14.88
C LEU A 195 -7.72 24.66 -14.97
N GLU A 196 -8.20 24.00 -16.04
CA GLU A 196 -7.96 22.58 -16.27
C GLU A 196 -6.45 22.26 -16.39
N VAL A 197 -5.72 23.09 -17.15
CA VAL A 197 -4.25 22.96 -17.29
C VAL A 197 -3.55 23.17 -15.95
N ALA A 198 -4.01 24.13 -15.14
CA ALA A 198 -3.41 24.41 -13.84
C ALA A 198 -3.63 23.24 -12.86
N TYR A 199 -4.85 22.70 -12.78
CA TYR A 199 -5.14 21.54 -11.95
C TYR A 199 -4.37 20.30 -12.40
N ALA A 200 -4.24 20.07 -13.71
CA ALA A 200 -3.43 18.97 -14.23
C ALA A 200 -1.95 19.11 -13.82
N THR A 201 -1.41 20.34 -13.87
CA THR A 201 -0.03 20.64 -13.45
C THR A 201 0.16 20.43 -11.94
N HIS A 202 -0.78 20.88 -11.11
CA HIS A 202 -0.76 20.65 -9.65
C HIS A 202 -0.90 19.17 -9.28
N ALA A 203 -1.80 18.45 -9.94
CA ALA A 203 -1.99 17.02 -9.70
C ALA A 203 -0.72 16.22 -10.03
N GLU A 204 -0.02 16.59 -11.11
CA GLU A 204 1.26 15.98 -11.47
C GLU A 204 2.37 16.32 -10.48
N ALA A 205 2.47 17.58 -10.05
CA ALA A 205 3.43 17.98 -9.02
C ALA A 205 3.18 17.27 -7.68
N PHE A 206 1.91 17.17 -7.25
CA PHE A 206 1.53 16.46 -6.04
C PHE A 206 1.80 14.95 -6.14
N ARG A 207 1.51 14.34 -7.29
CA ARG A 207 1.83 12.93 -7.56
C ARG A 207 3.34 12.69 -7.44
N ARG A 208 4.16 13.56 -8.05
CA ARG A 208 5.62 13.49 -7.96
C ARG A 208 6.11 13.63 -6.52
N GLN A 209 5.64 14.64 -5.80
CA GLN A 209 6.01 14.85 -4.39
C GLN A 209 5.57 13.68 -3.49
N ARG A 210 4.41 13.07 -3.76
CA ARG A 210 3.94 11.88 -3.05
C ARG A 210 4.83 10.67 -3.32
N LEU A 211 5.24 10.45 -4.57
CA LEU A 211 6.18 9.38 -4.93
C LEU A 211 7.54 9.61 -4.27
N ASP A 212 8.06 10.84 -4.28
CA ASP A 212 9.31 11.21 -3.60
C ASP A 212 9.20 10.96 -2.09
N ASN A 213 8.11 11.37 -1.45
CA ASN A 213 7.86 11.09 -0.03
C ASN A 213 7.78 9.59 0.27
N LEU A 214 7.10 8.80 -0.58
CA LEU A 214 7.02 7.36 -0.40
C LEU A 214 8.40 6.71 -0.50
N LEU A 215 9.21 7.10 -1.51
CA LEU A 215 10.57 6.63 -1.68
C LEU A 215 11.46 6.96 -0.48
N GLN A 216 11.32 8.16 0.10
CA GLN A 216 12.05 8.61 1.28
C GLN A 216 11.74 7.78 2.55
N HIS A 217 10.51 7.27 2.70
CA HIS A 217 10.10 6.48 3.87
C HIS A 217 10.30 4.97 3.70
N LEU A 218 10.79 4.51 2.55
CA LEU A 218 11.14 3.09 2.37
C LEU A 218 12.32 2.72 3.29
N ARG A 219 12.18 1.57 3.96
CA ARG A 219 13.21 1.05 4.87
C ARG A 219 14.48 0.60 4.13
N ASP A 220 14.32 0.16 2.90
CA ASP A 220 15.41 -0.28 2.04
C ASP A 220 16.00 0.91 1.27
N GLY A 221 17.28 0.82 0.93
CA GLY A 221 17.90 1.82 0.06
C GLY A 221 17.42 1.64 -1.37
N VAL A 222 16.91 2.69 -2.03
CA VAL A 222 16.39 2.59 -3.40
C VAL A 222 17.06 3.63 -4.29
N VAL A 223 17.46 3.21 -5.50
CA VAL A 223 17.93 4.09 -6.57
C VAL A 223 17.26 3.72 -7.90
N ALA A 224 16.72 4.71 -8.60
CA ALA A 224 16.26 4.58 -9.96
C ALA A 224 17.34 5.08 -10.93
N LEU A 225 17.61 4.31 -11.99
CA LEU A 225 18.57 4.63 -13.03
C LEU A 225 17.88 4.76 -14.39
N ASP A 226 18.34 5.72 -15.21
CA ASP A 226 17.93 5.86 -16.61
C ASP A 226 18.49 4.72 -17.49
N ALA A 227 18.10 4.69 -18.78
CA ALA A 227 18.60 3.74 -19.77
C ALA A 227 20.13 3.76 -19.97
N ARG A 228 20.82 4.82 -19.52
CA ARG A 228 22.28 4.97 -19.59
C ARG A 228 22.97 4.65 -18.26
N GLY A 229 22.23 4.21 -17.25
CA GLY A 229 22.74 3.88 -15.91
C GLY A 229 23.07 5.08 -15.03
N ARG A 230 22.48 6.25 -15.30
CA ARG A 230 22.61 7.47 -14.49
C ARG A 230 21.47 7.57 -13.48
N VAL A 231 21.76 8.10 -12.30
CA VAL A 231 20.79 8.23 -11.21
C VAL A 231 19.70 9.23 -11.58
N GLU A 232 18.45 8.77 -11.61
CA GLU A 232 17.25 9.59 -11.78
C GLU A 232 16.67 10.00 -10.42
N ALA A 233 16.66 9.07 -9.47
CA ALA A 233 16.22 9.31 -8.09
C ALA A 233 16.97 8.38 -7.12
N ILE A 234 17.21 8.85 -5.89
CA ILE A 234 17.82 8.08 -4.80
C ILE A 234 17.19 8.51 -3.47
N ASN A 235 16.80 7.55 -2.63
CA ASN A 235 16.26 7.86 -1.31
C ASN A 235 17.36 8.16 -0.27
N GLU A 236 17.02 8.86 0.82
CA GLU A 236 17.98 9.24 1.86
C GLU A 236 18.67 8.04 2.51
N ARG A 237 17.96 6.90 2.63
CA ARG A 237 18.54 5.68 3.19
C ARG A 237 19.73 5.22 2.37
N LEU A 238 19.58 5.13 1.05
CA LEU A 238 20.67 4.72 0.17
C LEU A 238 21.73 5.81 0.05
N ALA A 239 21.34 7.08 -0.08
CA ALA A 239 22.29 8.18 -0.15
C ALA A 239 23.22 8.22 1.09
N SER A 240 22.64 8.03 2.29
CA SER A 240 23.39 7.91 3.55
C SER A 240 24.29 6.67 3.58
N ALA A 241 23.78 5.51 3.13
CA ALA A 241 24.55 4.27 3.04
C ALA A 241 25.74 4.38 2.08
N LEU A 242 25.53 5.04 0.93
CA LEU A 242 26.58 5.33 -0.03
C LEU A 242 27.51 6.44 0.50
N GLY A 243 27.04 7.36 1.35
CA GLY A 243 27.79 8.53 1.81
C GLY A 243 27.87 9.60 0.71
N VAL A 244 26.77 9.83 0.01
CA VAL A 244 26.63 10.84 -1.04
C VAL A 244 25.43 11.73 -0.74
N GLU A 245 25.48 12.98 -1.16
CA GLU A 245 24.33 13.87 -1.06
C GLU A 245 23.31 13.52 -2.18
N PRO A 246 22.01 13.35 -1.88
CA PRO A 246 21.00 12.98 -2.87
C PRO A 246 20.98 13.90 -4.09
N ALA A 247 21.04 15.21 -3.88
CA ALA A 247 21.01 16.21 -4.96
C ALA A 247 22.26 16.14 -5.86
N ALA A 248 23.42 15.80 -5.30
CA ALA A 248 24.66 15.67 -6.06
C ALA A 248 24.79 14.33 -6.81
N ALA A 249 23.97 13.34 -6.45
CA ALA A 249 23.96 12.02 -7.07
C ALA A 249 23.20 12.00 -8.40
N VAL A 250 22.13 12.79 -8.52
CA VAL A 250 21.27 12.85 -9.72
C VAL A 250 22.08 13.21 -10.98
N GLY A 251 21.87 12.48 -12.08
CA GLY A 251 22.53 12.68 -13.37
C GLY A 251 23.93 12.05 -13.48
N ARG A 252 24.52 11.56 -12.38
CA ARG A 252 25.81 10.86 -12.38
C ARG A 252 25.61 9.35 -12.53
N ALA A 253 26.60 8.64 -13.08
CA ALA A 253 26.54 7.19 -13.11
C ALA A 253 26.76 6.62 -11.71
N LEU A 254 26.00 5.60 -11.32
CA LEU A 254 26.09 4.99 -9.98
C LEU A 254 27.51 4.50 -9.66
N VAL A 255 28.24 4.03 -10.68
CA VAL A 255 29.64 3.58 -10.54
C VAL A 255 30.64 4.70 -10.34
N ASP A 256 30.32 5.93 -10.76
CA ASP A 256 31.19 7.10 -10.55
C ASP A 256 31.04 7.60 -9.12
N LEU A 257 29.84 7.42 -8.54
CA LEU A 257 29.59 7.67 -7.13
C LEU A 257 30.32 6.63 -6.26
N ARG A 258 30.21 5.35 -6.60
CA ARG A 258 30.88 4.25 -5.89
C ARG A 258 31.40 3.17 -6.86
N PRO A 259 32.72 3.11 -7.12
CA PRO A 259 33.32 2.14 -8.05
C PRO A 259 33.09 0.67 -7.67
N GLU A 260 32.83 0.39 -6.39
CA GLU A 260 32.55 -0.95 -5.86
C GLU A 260 31.22 -1.51 -6.38
N LEU A 261 30.33 -0.66 -6.89
CA LEU A 261 29.02 -1.03 -7.43
C LEU A 261 29.07 -1.43 -8.92
N ARG A 262 30.26 -1.53 -9.52
CA ARG A 262 30.43 -1.93 -10.93
C ARG A 262 29.82 -3.30 -11.24
N THR A 263 29.78 -4.21 -10.27
CA THR A 263 29.20 -5.54 -10.41
C THR A 263 27.67 -5.54 -10.55
N LEU A 264 27.02 -4.41 -10.26
CA LEU A 264 25.57 -4.22 -10.41
C LEU A 264 25.16 -3.76 -11.81
N ARG A 265 26.13 -3.66 -12.74
CA ARG A 265 25.87 -3.45 -14.17
C ARG A 265 25.56 -4.80 -14.82
N GLY A 266 24.35 -4.98 -15.36
CA GLY A 266 23.98 -6.22 -16.03
C GLY A 266 22.48 -6.51 -16.03
N GLU A 267 22.16 -7.79 -16.22
CA GLU A 267 20.81 -8.35 -16.30
C GLU A 267 20.03 -8.21 -14.97
N ASP A 268 18.70 -8.24 -15.07
CA ASP A 268 17.78 -8.11 -13.94
C ASP A 268 17.91 -9.32 -12.98
N GLY A 269 17.74 -9.08 -11.67
CA GLY A 269 17.85 -10.12 -10.65
C GLY A 269 18.53 -9.67 -9.36
N ASP A 270 18.85 -10.64 -8.50
CA ASP A 270 19.45 -10.40 -7.19
C ASP A 270 20.97 -10.50 -7.26
N ALA A 271 21.64 -9.46 -6.77
CA ALA A 271 23.08 -9.39 -6.67
C ALA A 271 23.52 -9.06 -5.23
N LEU A 272 24.73 -9.44 -4.87
CA LEU A 272 25.33 -9.02 -3.60
C LEU A 272 26.30 -7.86 -3.85
N ALA A 273 26.14 -6.78 -3.09
CA ALA A 273 27.07 -5.66 -3.09
C ALA A 273 27.58 -5.38 -1.68
N THR A 274 28.86 -5.03 -1.57
CA THR A 274 29.42 -4.52 -0.32
C THR A 274 29.73 -3.05 -0.49
N VAL A 275 29.13 -2.20 0.33
CA VAL A 275 29.37 -0.75 0.30
C VAL A 275 29.79 -0.29 1.68
N ARG A 276 30.95 0.37 1.78
CA ARG A 276 31.52 0.87 3.04
C ARG A 276 31.57 -0.20 4.15
N GLY A 277 31.84 -1.46 3.78
CA GLY A 277 31.93 -2.58 4.72
C GLY A 277 30.60 -3.25 5.09
N VAL A 278 29.46 -2.71 4.64
CA VAL A 278 28.14 -3.30 4.87
C VAL A 278 27.71 -4.09 3.64
N ARG A 279 27.19 -5.31 3.85
CA ARG A 279 26.71 -6.19 2.78
C ARG A 279 25.22 -5.98 2.52
N TYR A 280 24.88 -5.69 1.28
CA TYR A 280 23.52 -5.51 0.78
C TYR A 280 23.14 -6.64 -0.17
N VAL A 281 21.89 -7.08 -0.08
CA VAL A 281 21.21 -7.78 -1.17
C VAL A 281 20.61 -6.70 -2.05
N VAL A 282 21.01 -6.68 -3.31
CA VAL A 282 20.58 -5.68 -4.29
C VAL A 282 19.69 -6.36 -5.30
N HIS A 283 18.41 -6.04 -5.28
CA HIS A 283 17.48 -6.47 -6.30
C HIS A 283 17.45 -5.44 -7.43
N ARG A 284 17.71 -5.87 -8.68
CA ARG A 284 17.62 -5.05 -9.89
C ARG A 284 16.36 -5.45 -10.66
N GLY A 285 15.43 -4.50 -10.83
CA GLY A 285 14.23 -4.67 -11.63
C GLY A 285 14.14 -3.65 -12.76
N PRO A 286 13.47 -3.96 -13.89
CA PRO A 286 13.33 -3.05 -15.00
C PRO A 286 12.31 -1.94 -14.68
N LEU A 287 12.64 -0.70 -15.06
CA LEU A 287 11.67 0.40 -15.08
C LEU A 287 11.01 0.43 -16.46
N VAL A 288 9.75 0.01 -16.54
CA VAL A 288 8.99 -0.06 -17.79
C VAL A 288 8.03 1.11 -17.87
N ASP A 289 8.18 1.94 -18.90
CA ASP A 289 7.20 2.98 -19.24
C ASP A 289 6.57 2.65 -20.60
N ARG A 290 5.24 2.56 -20.65
CA ARG A 290 4.45 2.22 -21.85
C ARG A 290 4.96 0.98 -22.63
N GLY A 291 5.48 -0.02 -21.92
CA GLY A 291 5.99 -1.27 -22.51
C GLY A 291 7.42 -1.19 -23.06
N VAL A 292 8.11 -0.07 -22.89
CA VAL A 292 9.53 0.10 -23.24
C VAL A 292 10.33 0.23 -21.95
N THR A 293 11.43 -0.52 -21.85
CA THR A 293 12.37 -0.39 -20.72
C THR A 293 13.03 0.98 -20.77
N SER A 294 12.62 1.86 -19.87
CA SER A 294 13.12 3.24 -19.75
C SER A 294 14.34 3.32 -18.83
N GLY A 295 14.54 2.32 -17.98
CA GLY A 295 15.63 2.29 -17.01
C GLY A 295 15.62 1.05 -16.12
N SER A 296 16.23 1.17 -14.93
CA SER A 296 16.27 0.09 -13.93
C SER A 296 16.19 0.65 -12.52
N VAL A 297 15.49 -0.04 -11.63
CA VAL A 297 15.45 0.25 -10.19
C VAL A 297 16.32 -0.75 -9.45
N LEU A 298 17.17 -0.25 -8.54
CA LEU A 298 17.94 -1.08 -7.63
C LEU A 298 17.47 -0.87 -6.18
N THR A 299 17.13 -1.96 -5.51
CA THR A 299 16.72 -1.99 -4.11
C THR A 299 17.80 -2.67 -3.28
N PHE A 300 18.46 -1.90 -2.43
CA PHE A 300 19.50 -2.29 -1.48
C PHE A 300 18.87 -2.64 -0.13
N GLN A 301 18.70 -3.93 0.11
CA GLN A 301 18.30 -4.46 1.40
C GLN A 301 19.53 -4.75 2.24
N GLU A 302 19.67 -4.05 3.35
CA GLU A 302 20.73 -4.32 4.30
C GLU A 302 20.53 -5.71 4.90
N SER A 303 21.51 -6.61 4.71
CA SER A 303 21.47 -7.92 5.33
C SER A 303 21.79 -7.81 6.82
N ARG A 304 20.81 -7.42 7.64
CA ARG A 304 20.86 -7.52 9.12
C ARG A 304 21.03 -8.96 9.63
N ALA A 305 20.96 -9.94 8.73
CA ALA A 305 21.39 -11.31 8.97
C ALA A 305 22.91 -11.40 9.22
N VAL A 306 23.75 -10.53 8.66
CA VAL A 306 25.22 -10.69 8.70
C VAL A 306 25.84 -10.10 9.99
N GLU A 307 25.37 -8.99 10.55
CA GLU A 307 25.88 -8.51 11.85
C GLU A 307 25.46 -9.40 13.03
N ARG A 308 24.25 -9.99 12.97
CA ARG A 308 23.80 -10.98 13.96
C ARG A 308 24.56 -12.29 13.82
N LEU A 309 24.93 -12.67 12.59
CA LEU A 309 25.74 -13.86 12.35
C LEU A 309 27.21 -13.63 12.72
N ASP A 310 27.84 -12.49 12.40
CA ASP A 310 29.26 -12.28 12.71
C ASP A 310 29.51 -12.08 14.22
N ARG A 311 28.53 -11.50 14.96
CA ARG A 311 28.57 -11.46 16.42
C ARG A 311 28.21 -12.82 17.06
N ALA A 312 27.33 -13.62 16.44
CA ALA A 312 27.03 -14.99 16.89
C ALA A 312 28.12 -16.02 16.51
N LEU A 313 28.87 -15.79 15.43
CA LEU A 313 29.94 -16.67 14.94
C LEU A 313 31.25 -16.47 15.70
N ARG A 314 31.44 -15.31 16.36
CA ARG A 314 32.64 -15.01 17.14
C ARG A 314 32.53 -15.28 18.64
N SER A 315 31.36 -15.68 19.16
CA SER A 315 31.17 -15.97 20.59
C SER A 315 30.55 -17.36 20.87
N GLN A 316 31.30 -18.42 20.56
CA GLN A 316 31.14 -19.81 21.07
C GLN A 316 29.71 -20.45 21.01
N PRO A 317 29.58 -21.74 21.40
CA PRO A 317 29.07 -22.82 20.55
C PRO A 317 27.54 -22.79 20.26
N THR A 318 27.21 -23.32 19.08
CA THR A 318 25.94 -23.49 18.35
C THR A 318 24.81 -24.26 19.04
N THR A 319 24.73 -24.27 20.37
CA THR A 319 23.67 -24.96 21.12
C THR A 319 22.48 -24.07 21.51
N GLN A 320 22.57 -22.73 21.42
CA GLN A 320 21.50 -21.83 21.88
C GLN A 320 20.47 -21.42 20.80
N GLN A 321 20.73 -21.62 19.49
CA GLN A 321 19.78 -21.20 18.44
C GLN A 321 18.61 -22.19 18.24
N PHE A 322 18.75 -23.45 18.65
CA PHE A 322 17.75 -24.51 18.45
C PHE A 322 17.24 -25.09 19.78
N ALA A 323 17.04 -24.24 20.79
CA ALA A 323 16.49 -24.65 22.08
C ALA A 323 15.01 -24.25 22.20
N ALA A 324 14.19 -25.15 22.72
CA ALA A 324 12.84 -24.80 23.16
C ALA A 324 12.92 -23.78 24.31
N ARG A 325 12.18 -22.68 24.19
CA ARG A 325 12.14 -21.58 25.15
C ARG A 325 10.94 -21.65 26.07
N TYR A 326 9.86 -22.28 25.61
CA TYR A 326 8.61 -22.40 26.35
C TYR A 326 8.42 -23.80 26.93
N ALA A 327 8.03 -23.84 28.20
CA ALA A 327 7.57 -25.03 28.90
C ALA A 327 6.04 -25.08 28.93
N LEU A 328 5.48 -26.24 29.29
CA LEU A 328 4.02 -26.40 29.39
C LEU A 328 3.42 -25.48 30.47
N ASP A 329 4.20 -25.12 31.48
CA ASP A 329 3.78 -24.23 32.57
C ASP A 329 3.65 -22.77 32.11
N ASP A 330 4.33 -22.38 31.00
CA ASP A 330 4.18 -21.06 30.39
C ASP A 330 2.86 -20.91 29.61
N VAL A 331 2.21 -22.02 29.27
CA VAL A 331 0.84 -21.98 28.72
C VAL A 331 -0.08 -21.57 29.86
N VAL A 332 -0.77 -20.44 29.74
CA VAL A 332 -1.68 -19.92 30.78
C VAL A 332 -3.12 -20.35 30.48
N GLY A 333 -3.87 -20.70 31.53
CA GLY A 333 -5.29 -21.07 31.47
C GLY A 333 -5.62 -22.34 32.26
N ALA A 334 -6.73 -22.30 32.99
CA ALA A 334 -7.24 -23.39 33.83
C ALA A 334 -8.61 -23.91 33.36
N SER A 335 -9.16 -23.36 32.27
CA SER A 335 -10.42 -23.82 31.69
C SER A 335 -10.37 -25.31 31.32
N ALA A 336 -11.52 -25.98 31.39
CA ALA A 336 -11.63 -27.40 31.05
C ALA A 336 -11.08 -27.75 29.64
N PRO A 337 -11.30 -26.93 28.59
CA PRO A 337 -10.65 -27.13 27.29
C PRO A 337 -9.12 -27.11 27.36
N MET A 338 -8.52 -26.16 28.10
CA MET A 338 -7.07 -26.07 28.25
C MET A 338 -6.48 -27.17 29.11
N ALA A 339 -7.19 -27.62 30.16
CA ALA A 339 -6.78 -28.79 30.94
C ALA A 339 -6.64 -30.04 30.06
N ARG A 340 -7.61 -30.28 29.15
CA ARG A 340 -7.52 -31.37 28.17
C ARG A 340 -6.32 -31.24 27.24
N VAL A 341 -6.01 -30.03 26.77
CA VAL A 341 -4.82 -29.77 25.94
C VAL A 341 -3.55 -30.14 26.71
N ARG A 342 -3.40 -29.72 27.97
CA ARG A 342 -2.24 -30.06 28.80
C ARG A 342 -2.07 -31.57 28.98
N ASP A 343 -3.16 -32.29 29.21
CA ASP A 343 -3.14 -33.75 29.37
C ASP A 343 -2.78 -34.48 28.08
N LEU A 344 -3.26 -33.99 26.93
CA LEU A 344 -2.84 -34.49 25.62
C LEU A 344 -1.34 -34.25 25.41
N VAL A 345 -0.84 -33.04 25.68
CA VAL A 345 0.59 -32.71 25.52
C VAL A 345 1.47 -33.60 26.40
N ARG A 346 1.12 -33.80 27.68
CA ARG A 346 1.87 -34.69 28.59
C ARG A 346 1.91 -36.14 28.11
N ARG A 347 0.82 -36.63 27.52
CA ARG A 347 0.77 -37.99 26.96
C ARG A 347 1.54 -38.11 25.66
N TYR A 348 1.32 -37.17 24.73
CA TYR A 348 1.90 -37.21 23.39
C TYR A 348 3.38 -36.87 23.37
N ALA A 349 3.89 -36.11 24.34
CA ALA A 349 5.33 -35.86 24.49
C ALA A 349 6.15 -37.14 24.70
N LYS A 350 5.54 -38.21 25.25
CA LYS A 350 6.20 -39.51 25.46
C LYS A 350 6.31 -40.37 24.19
N SER A 351 5.66 -39.94 23.10
CA SER A 351 5.64 -40.65 21.82
C SER A 351 6.48 -39.91 20.77
N ASP A 352 7.21 -40.68 19.96
CA ASP A 352 7.93 -40.18 18.79
C ASP A 352 7.03 -40.02 17.54
N ALA A 353 5.74 -40.36 17.65
CA ALA A 353 4.78 -40.17 16.56
C ALA A 353 4.60 -38.69 16.21
N THR A 354 4.26 -38.43 14.95
CA THR A 354 3.95 -37.09 14.45
C THR A 354 2.72 -36.53 15.16
N VAL A 355 2.81 -35.27 15.57
CA VAL A 355 1.71 -34.56 16.24
C VAL A 355 1.24 -33.41 15.35
N LEU A 356 -0.05 -33.37 15.05
CA LEU A 356 -0.72 -32.28 14.35
C LEU A 356 -1.43 -31.36 15.34
N VAL A 357 -0.97 -30.12 15.45
CA VAL A 357 -1.56 -29.07 16.29
C VAL A 357 -2.52 -28.24 15.44
N LEU A 358 -3.80 -28.32 15.77
CA LEU A 358 -4.87 -27.61 15.08
C LEU A 358 -5.30 -26.41 15.92
N GLY A 359 -5.50 -25.26 15.29
CA GLY A 359 -6.07 -24.11 15.98
C GLY A 359 -5.93 -22.81 15.19
N GLU A 360 -6.83 -21.87 15.46
CA GLU A 360 -6.83 -20.55 14.83
C GLU A 360 -5.50 -19.81 15.01
N SER A 361 -5.24 -18.82 14.16
CA SER A 361 -4.05 -17.98 14.30
C SER A 361 -4.06 -17.27 15.66
N GLY A 362 -2.90 -17.22 16.33
CA GLY A 362 -2.76 -16.55 17.62
C GLY A 362 -3.25 -17.36 18.84
N THR A 363 -3.57 -18.65 18.70
CA THR A 363 -3.99 -19.51 19.83
C THR A 363 -2.84 -20.05 20.70
N GLY A 364 -1.60 -20.00 20.20
CA GLY A 364 -0.40 -20.48 20.90
C GLY A 364 0.16 -21.83 20.40
N LYS A 365 -0.05 -22.18 19.12
CA LYS A 365 0.41 -23.45 18.52
C LYS A 365 1.91 -23.72 18.72
N GLU A 366 2.75 -22.70 18.60
CA GLU A 366 4.20 -22.82 18.79
C GLU A 366 4.57 -23.17 20.24
N MET A 367 3.93 -22.56 21.24
CA MET A 367 4.16 -22.90 22.64
C MET A 367 3.82 -24.37 22.94
N ILE A 368 2.75 -24.89 22.32
CA ILE A 368 2.40 -26.31 22.42
C ILE A 368 3.45 -27.20 21.76
N ALA A 369 3.96 -26.84 20.58
CA ALA A 369 5.01 -27.58 19.90
C ALA A 369 6.31 -27.63 20.72
N GLN A 370 6.72 -26.49 21.28
CA GLN A 370 7.88 -26.42 22.16
C GLN A 370 7.67 -27.21 23.45
N SER A 371 6.48 -27.16 24.04
CA SER A 371 6.12 -27.96 25.23
C SER A 371 6.18 -29.47 24.95
N LEU A 372 5.70 -29.92 23.79
CA LEU A 372 5.78 -31.31 23.34
C LEU A 372 7.22 -31.78 23.18
N HIS A 373 8.13 -30.91 22.75
CA HIS A 373 9.55 -31.20 22.66
C HIS A 373 10.22 -31.24 24.05
N ALA A 374 9.99 -30.22 24.87
CA ALA A 374 10.57 -30.07 26.21
C ALA A 374 10.23 -31.25 27.15
N LEU A 375 9.02 -31.81 27.01
CA LEU A 375 8.56 -32.96 27.78
C LEU A 375 8.93 -34.32 27.18
N SER A 376 9.60 -34.35 26.03
CA SER A 376 9.95 -35.60 25.33
C SER A 376 11.31 -36.16 25.73
N ALA A 377 11.60 -37.37 25.26
CA ALA A 377 12.95 -37.96 25.34
C ALA A 377 13.98 -37.15 24.53
N ARG A 378 13.53 -36.30 23.59
CA ARG A 378 14.38 -35.51 22.69
C ARG A 378 14.68 -34.10 23.19
N ARG A 379 14.29 -33.75 24.43
CA ARG A 379 14.41 -32.39 25.02
C ARG A 379 15.83 -31.80 25.06
N SER A 380 16.85 -32.65 24.98
CA SER A 380 18.26 -32.25 24.99
C SER A 380 18.85 -32.11 23.58
N TYR A 381 18.05 -32.39 22.54
CA TYR A 381 18.42 -32.28 21.13
C TYR A 381 17.79 -31.03 20.50
N PRO A 382 18.17 -30.64 19.27
CA PRO A 382 17.65 -29.44 18.62
C PRO A 382 16.12 -29.43 18.47
N PHE A 383 15.52 -28.28 18.74
CA PHE A 383 14.19 -27.92 18.29
C PHE A 383 14.34 -26.91 17.15
N VAL A 384 13.96 -27.32 15.94
CA VAL A 384 14.05 -26.52 14.72
C VAL A 384 12.64 -26.15 14.29
N ALA A 385 12.36 -24.85 14.10
CA ALA A 385 11.04 -24.37 13.69
C ALA A 385 11.12 -23.67 12.33
N VAL A 386 10.12 -23.92 11.48
CA VAL A 386 9.99 -23.28 10.17
C VAL A 386 8.52 -22.99 9.88
N ASN A 387 8.24 -21.80 9.35
CA ASN A 387 6.91 -21.43 8.88
C ASN A 387 6.83 -21.68 7.37
N CYS A 388 5.96 -22.59 6.96
CA CYS A 388 5.82 -23.01 5.57
C CYS A 388 5.18 -21.96 4.65
N GLY A 389 4.50 -20.95 5.22
CA GLY A 389 3.89 -19.85 4.47
C GLY A 389 4.76 -18.59 4.38
N ALA A 390 5.90 -18.54 5.08
CA ALA A 390 6.73 -17.33 5.18
C ALA A 390 7.72 -17.15 4.01
N PHE A 391 7.90 -18.18 3.17
CA PHE A 391 8.93 -18.21 2.12
C PHE A 391 8.33 -18.55 0.76
N PRO A 392 8.86 -17.97 -0.34
CA PRO A 392 8.65 -18.48 -1.69
C PRO A 392 9.06 -19.95 -1.81
N GLU A 393 8.40 -20.71 -2.70
CA GLU A 393 8.59 -22.16 -2.85
C GLU A 393 10.06 -22.59 -2.97
N ALA A 394 10.83 -21.97 -3.87
CA ALA A 394 12.24 -22.30 -4.08
C ALA A 394 13.11 -22.05 -2.84
N LEU A 395 12.80 -21.00 -2.08
CA LEU A 395 13.51 -20.71 -0.83
C LEU A 395 13.13 -21.73 0.25
N LEU A 396 11.84 -22.02 0.42
CA LEU A 396 11.37 -23.02 1.37
C LEU A 396 11.98 -24.40 1.08
N GLU A 397 12.07 -24.78 -0.19
CA GLU A 397 12.71 -26.01 -0.62
C GLU A 397 14.20 -26.05 -0.22
N SER A 398 14.93 -24.98 -0.51
CA SER A 398 16.36 -24.85 -0.18
C SER A 398 16.62 -24.81 1.33
N GLU A 399 15.71 -24.25 2.13
CA GLU A 399 15.81 -24.26 3.60
C GLU A 399 15.52 -25.65 4.17
N LEU A 400 14.42 -26.29 3.76
CA LEU A 400 14.01 -27.59 4.30
C LEU A 400 15.03 -28.69 3.98
N PHE A 401 15.42 -28.80 2.71
CA PHE A 401 16.17 -29.95 2.20
C PHE A 401 17.66 -29.66 1.97
N GLY A 402 18.07 -28.40 1.95
CA GLY A 402 19.45 -28.02 1.64
C GLY A 402 19.78 -28.19 0.16
N TYR A 403 21.00 -27.82 -0.21
CA TYR A 403 21.50 -27.92 -1.59
C TYR A 403 23.00 -28.19 -1.65
N GLU A 404 23.44 -28.83 -2.73
CA GLU A 404 24.86 -28.97 -3.06
C GLU A 404 25.40 -27.77 -3.84
N GLU A 405 26.72 -27.62 -3.83
CA GLU A 405 27.39 -26.62 -4.66
C GLU A 405 27.02 -26.81 -6.14
N GLY A 406 26.62 -25.72 -6.81
CA GLY A 406 26.24 -25.76 -8.22
C GLY A 406 24.82 -26.24 -8.50
N ALA A 407 23.98 -26.48 -7.49
CA ALA A 407 22.59 -26.92 -7.68
C ALA A 407 21.71 -25.92 -8.48
N PHE A 408 22.01 -24.62 -8.41
CA PHE A 408 21.36 -23.56 -9.18
C PHE A 408 22.26 -22.31 -9.29
N THR A 409 21.92 -21.38 -10.20
CA THR A 409 22.63 -20.11 -10.37
C THR A 409 22.55 -19.26 -9.10
N GLY A 410 23.67 -19.05 -8.41
CA GLY A 410 23.73 -18.35 -7.12
C GLY A 410 23.88 -19.26 -5.89
N ALA A 411 23.99 -20.59 -6.07
CA ALA A 411 24.33 -21.50 -4.98
C ALA A 411 25.68 -21.13 -4.35
N ARG A 412 25.74 -21.09 -3.01
CA ARG A 412 26.98 -20.81 -2.28
C ARG A 412 28.01 -21.91 -2.51
N ARG A 413 29.29 -21.54 -2.65
CA ARG A 413 30.42 -22.47 -2.60
C ARG A 413 30.38 -23.27 -1.29
N GLY A 414 30.42 -24.60 -1.37
CA GLY A 414 30.25 -25.52 -0.23
C GLY A 414 28.82 -25.97 0.07
N GLY A 415 27.81 -25.51 -0.68
CA GLY A 415 26.40 -25.90 -0.47
C GLY A 415 25.77 -25.35 0.80
N LYS A 416 24.61 -25.91 1.18
CA LYS A 416 23.87 -25.56 2.40
C LYS A 416 23.16 -26.78 2.98
N THR A 417 23.33 -26.99 4.28
CA THR A 417 22.61 -28.00 5.07
C THR A 417 21.13 -27.63 5.22
N GLY A 418 20.24 -28.61 5.02
CA GLY A 418 18.80 -28.42 5.21
C GLY A 418 18.35 -28.46 6.68
N LEU A 419 17.18 -27.91 6.98
CA LEU A 419 16.59 -27.92 8.31
C LEU A 419 16.25 -29.33 8.82
N PHE A 420 15.94 -30.27 7.92
CA PHE A 420 15.79 -31.68 8.28
C PHE A 420 17.08 -32.30 8.84
N GLU A 421 18.21 -31.99 8.21
CA GLU A 421 19.52 -32.43 8.70
C GLU A 421 19.88 -31.72 10.01
N ALA A 422 19.60 -30.41 10.12
CA ALA A 422 19.85 -29.65 11.35
C ALA A 422 19.00 -30.14 12.54
N ALA A 423 17.82 -30.70 12.27
CA ALA A 423 16.92 -31.27 13.28
C ALA A 423 17.25 -32.72 13.64
N HIS A 424 18.32 -33.31 13.11
CA HIS A 424 18.68 -34.71 13.35
C HIS A 424 18.78 -35.02 14.86
N ARG A 425 18.19 -36.15 15.27
CA ARG A 425 17.90 -36.61 16.65
C ARG A 425 16.92 -35.74 17.45
N GLY A 426 16.62 -34.55 16.96
CA GLY A 426 15.75 -33.56 17.59
C GLY A 426 14.32 -33.56 17.08
N THR A 427 13.74 -32.37 17.02
CA THR A 427 12.35 -32.15 16.61
C THR A 427 12.28 -31.04 15.57
N LEU A 428 11.57 -31.29 14.48
CA LEU A 428 11.23 -30.29 13.48
C LEU A 428 9.77 -29.87 13.65
N PHE A 429 9.55 -28.58 13.86
CA PHE A 429 8.25 -27.95 13.92
C PHE A 429 7.93 -27.26 12.59
N LEU A 430 6.88 -27.74 11.92
CA LEU A 430 6.35 -27.21 10.66
C LEU A 430 5.10 -26.38 10.97
N ASP A 431 5.26 -25.06 11.08
CA ASP A 431 4.13 -24.15 11.23
C ASP A 431 3.48 -23.85 9.88
N GLU A 432 2.17 -23.60 9.91
CA GLU A 432 1.34 -23.37 8.73
C GLU A 432 1.49 -24.45 7.63
N ILE A 433 1.49 -25.74 8.01
CA ILE A 433 1.71 -26.86 7.06
C ILE A 433 0.70 -26.89 5.90
N GLY A 434 -0.51 -26.35 6.11
CA GLY A 434 -1.55 -26.23 5.09
C GLY A 434 -1.24 -25.22 3.98
N GLU A 435 -0.21 -24.38 4.14
CA GLU A 435 0.29 -23.46 3.11
C GLU A 435 1.41 -24.07 2.26
N MET A 436 1.86 -25.30 2.57
CA MET A 436 2.97 -25.92 1.85
C MET A 436 2.61 -26.21 0.38
N PRO A 437 3.43 -25.77 -0.60
CA PRO A 437 3.21 -26.06 -2.01
C PRO A 437 3.11 -27.57 -2.31
N PRO A 438 2.23 -28.01 -3.23
CA PRO A 438 2.02 -29.43 -3.53
C PRO A 438 3.30 -30.20 -3.96
N SER A 439 4.22 -29.52 -4.64
CA SER A 439 5.54 -30.06 -5.02
C SER A 439 6.35 -30.51 -3.80
N LEU A 440 6.38 -29.69 -2.75
CA LEU A 440 7.12 -29.94 -1.51
C LEU A 440 6.42 -30.95 -0.61
N GLN A 441 5.09 -31.04 -0.67
CA GLN A 441 4.33 -32.07 0.05
C GLN A 441 4.79 -33.50 -0.31
N SER A 442 5.11 -33.72 -1.59
CA SER A 442 5.61 -35.00 -2.08
C SER A 442 6.98 -35.37 -1.49
N ARG A 443 7.86 -34.38 -1.35
CA ARG A 443 9.20 -34.57 -0.74
C ARG A 443 9.11 -34.76 0.77
N LEU A 444 8.27 -33.97 1.45
CA LEU A 444 8.00 -34.14 2.87
C LEU A 444 7.47 -35.54 3.17
N LEU A 445 6.55 -36.05 2.34
CA LEU A 445 6.03 -37.41 2.47
C LEU A 445 7.15 -38.46 2.42
N ARG A 446 8.08 -38.35 1.46
CA ARG A 446 9.24 -39.25 1.38
C ARG A 446 10.10 -39.18 2.62
N VAL A 447 10.42 -37.98 3.11
CA VAL A 447 11.18 -37.81 4.35
C VAL A 447 10.49 -38.48 5.54
N LEU A 448 9.17 -38.34 5.67
CA LEU A 448 8.38 -38.96 6.75
C LEU A 448 8.25 -40.50 6.61
N GLN A 449 8.37 -41.04 5.41
CA GLN A 449 8.25 -42.47 5.12
C GLN A 449 9.60 -43.19 5.22
N GLU A 450 10.59 -42.68 4.49
CA GLU A 450 11.91 -43.28 4.29
C GLU A 450 12.91 -42.87 5.37
N ARG A 451 12.63 -41.77 6.10
CA ARG A 451 13.56 -41.17 7.07
C ARG A 451 14.90 -40.78 6.44
N GLU A 452 14.84 -40.37 5.19
CA GLU A 452 15.98 -39.94 4.38
C GLU A 452 15.68 -38.59 3.74
N VAL A 453 16.69 -37.74 3.60
CA VAL A 453 16.60 -36.45 2.91
C VAL A 453 17.62 -36.39 1.78
N ILE A 454 17.20 -35.87 0.63
CA ILE A 454 18.05 -35.66 -0.55
C ILE A 454 18.18 -34.16 -0.76
N ARG A 455 19.42 -33.66 -0.81
CA ARG A 455 19.71 -32.24 -1.09
C ARG A 455 19.38 -31.90 -2.54
N LEU A 456 19.06 -30.63 -2.79
CA LEU A 456 18.91 -30.14 -4.16
C LEU A 456 20.22 -30.29 -4.93
N GLY A 457 20.14 -30.87 -6.13
CA GLY A 457 21.30 -31.18 -6.96
C GLY A 457 22.04 -32.46 -6.58
N SER A 458 21.70 -33.08 -5.45
CA SER A 458 22.27 -34.36 -5.01
C SER A 458 21.38 -35.54 -5.39
N THR A 459 21.98 -36.72 -5.49
CA THR A 459 21.28 -38.01 -5.63
C THR A 459 21.53 -38.93 -4.44
N GLU A 460 22.35 -38.50 -3.48
CA GLU A 460 22.70 -39.30 -2.30
C GLU A 460 21.68 -39.06 -1.17
N PRO A 461 20.99 -40.10 -0.69
CA PRO A 461 20.08 -39.97 0.45
C PRO A 461 20.84 -39.91 1.77
N ILE A 462 20.47 -38.95 2.62
CA ILE A 462 21.02 -38.76 3.96
C ILE A 462 20.01 -39.25 4.99
N ARG A 463 20.37 -40.28 5.76
CA ARG A 463 19.51 -40.80 6.83
C ARG A 463 19.35 -39.80 7.96
N ILE A 464 18.10 -39.57 8.37
CA ILE A 464 17.75 -38.68 9.47
C ILE A 464 16.85 -39.36 10.49
N ASP A 465 16.97 -38.96 11.75
CA ASP A 465 16.04 -39.35 12.82
C ASP A 465 15.43 -38.07 13.38
N VAL A 466 14.25 -37.70 12.92
CA VAL A 466 13.59 -36.44 13.30
C VAL A 466 12.18 -36.72 13.73
N ARG A 467 11.80 -36.19 14.90
CA ARG A 467 10.39 -36.12 15.30
C ARG A 467 9.75 -34.91 14.64
N VAL A 468 8.60 -35.09 13.99
CA VAL A 468 7.88 -33.98 13.34
C VAL A 468 6.68 -33.55 14.17
N ILE A 469 6.54 -32.25 14.37
CA ILE A 469 5.32 -31.61 14.88
C ILE A 469 4.85 -30.66 13.79
N ALA A 470 3.59 -30.76 13.37
CA ALA A 470 3.02 -29.88 12.36
C ALA A 470 1.90 -29.04 12.98
N ALA A 471 1.73 -27.80 12.51
CA ALA A 471 0.68 -26.90 12.95
C ALA A 471 -0.04 -26.26 11.77
N THR A 472 -1.35 -26.03 11.90
CA THR A 472 -2.12 -25.26 10.92
C THR A 472 -3.41 -24.72 11.52
N HIS A 473 -3.89 -23.61 10.95
CA HIS A 473 -5.23 -23.09 11.18
C HIS A 473 -6.25 -23.53 10.13
N ARG A 474 -5.80 -24.13 9.01
CA ARG A 474 -6.67 -24.55 7.91
C ARG A 474 -7.26 -25.95 8.12
N PRO A 475 -8.49 -26.20 7.68
CA PRO A 475 -9.06 -27.55 7.67
C PRO A 475 -8.40 -28.41 6.58
N LEU A 476 -7.38 -29.19 6.96
CA LEU A 476 -6.63 -30.01 5.99
C LEU A 476 -7.50 -31.02 5.21
N LEU A 477 -8.57 -31.56 5.82
CA LEU A 477 -9.50 -32.45 5.12
C LEU A 477 -10.19 -31.75 3.95
N ALA A 478 -10.62 -30.50 4.12
CA ALA A 478 -11.19 -29.72 3.03
C ALA A 478 -10.14 -29.39 1.95
N ALA A 479 -8.89 -29.15 2.36
CA ALA A 479 -7.77 -28.96 1.41
C ALA A 479 -7.46 -30.24 0.62
N VAL A 480 -7.65 -31.42 1.21
CA VAL A 480 -7.57 -32.72 0.52
C VAL A 480 -8.70 -32.86 -0.51
N GLU A 481 -9.94 -32.55 -0.12
CA GLU A 481 -11.10 -32.57 -1.03
C GLU A 481 -10.95 -31.59 -2.20
N ALA A 482 -10.33 -30.42 -1.95
CA ALA A 482 -10.01 -29.43 -2.96
C ALA A 482 -8.78 -29.76 -3.83
N GLY A 483 -8.06 -30.84 -3.54
CA GLY A 483 -6.85 -31.25 -4.27
C GLY A 483 -5.62 -30.38 -4.03
N THR A 484 -5.66 -29.45 -3.06
CA THR A 484 -4.54 -28.57 -2.71
C THR A 484 -3.62 -29.17 -1.64
N PHE A 485 -4.06 -30.24 -0.98
CA PHE A 485 -3.27 -31.01 -0.02
C PHE A 485 -3.36 -32.51 -0.32
N ARG A 486 -2.23 -33.23 -0.24
CA ARG A 486 -2.21 -34.66 -0.54
C ARG A 486 -2.81 -35.48 0.62
N ALA A 487 -3.71 -36.40 0.28
CA ALA A 487 -4.36 -37.29 1.24
C ALA A 487 -3.36 -38.18 2.00
N ASP A 488 -2.36 -38.72 1.31
CA ASP A 488 -1.33 -39.59 1.90
C ASP A 488 -0.48 -38.86 2.95
N LEU A 489 -0.08 -37.63 2.67
CA LEU A 489 0.61 -36.76 3.61
C LEU A 489 -0.26 -36.42 4.81
N TYR A 490 -1.55 -36.13 4.60
CA TYR A 490 -2.49 -35.86 5.70
C TYR A 490 -2.54 -37.02 6.70
N TYR A 491 -2.69 -38.26 6.23
CA TYR A 491 -2.72 -39.43 7.11
C TYR A 491 -1.39 -39.68 7.82
N ARG A 492 -0.26 -39.27 7.22
CA ARG A 492 1.06 -39.39 7.86
C ARG A 492 1.32 -38.30 8.90
N LEU A 493 0.71 -37.13 8.77
CA LEU A 493 0.81 -36.04 9.73
C LEU A 493 -0.19 -36.18 10.89
N ASN A 494 -1.42 -36.60 10.60
CA ASN A 494 -2.51 -36.70 11.58
C ASN A 494 -2.50 -38.04 12.33
N ILE A 495 -1.37 -38.41 12.92
CA ILE A 495 -1.26 -39.61 13.77
C ILE A 495 -1.77 -39.31 15.18
N LEU A 496 -1.25 -38.24 15.79
CA LEU A 496 -1.72 -37.67 17.05
C LEU A 496 -2.20 -36.25 16.79
N ASN A 497 -3.30 -35.81 17.40
CA ASN A 497 -3.81 -34.45 17.20
C ASN A 497 -4.10 -33.69 18.49
N VAL A 498 -3.73 -32.41 18.50
CA VAL A 498 -4.00 -31.50 19.62
C VAL A 498 -4.77 -30.32 19.07
N GLY A 499 -6.06 -30.22 19.41
CA GLY A 499 -6.89 -29.08 19.08
C GLY A 499 -6.76 -27.99 20.14
N LEU A 500 -6.28 -26.81 19.75
CA LEU A 500 -6.25 -25.62 20.58
C LEU A 500 -7.56 -24.85 20.45
N PRO A 501 -8.28 -24.63 21.57
CA PRO A 501 -9.52 -23.86 21.56
C PRO A 501 -9.21 -22.38 21.28
N PRO A 502 -10.05 -21.69 20.49
CA PRO A 502 -9.97 -20.24 20.34
C PRO A 502 -10.30 -19.56 21.67
N LEU A 503 -9.83 -18.32 21.85
CA LEU A 503 -9.93 -17.59 23.12
C LEU A 503 -11.37 -17.41 23.59
N ARG A 504 -12.32 -17.23 22.65
CA ARG A 504 -13.77 -17.18 22.93
C ARG A 504 -14.35 -18.44 23.58
N GLU A 505 -13.77 -19.62 23.34
CA GLU A 505 -14.19 -20.89 23.95
C GLU A 505 -13.55 -21.12 25.33
N ARG A 506 -12.61 -20.25 25.71
CA ARG A 506 -11.92 -20.28 27.00
C ARG A 506 -11.91 -18.89 27.67
N ALA A 507 -13.04 -18.19 27.60
CA ALA A 507 -13.17 -16.82 28.13
C ALA A 507 -12.79 -16.71 29.62
N ALA A 508 -12.99 -17.78 30.40
CA ALA A 508 -12.58 -17.85 31.81
C ALA A 508 -11.05 -17.72 32.02
N ASP A 509 -10.24 -17.99 30.99
CA ASP A 509 -8.78 -17.86 31.06
C ASP A 509 -8.31 -16.42 30.75
N ILE A 510 -9.17 -15.55 30.19
CA ILE A 510 -8.81 -14.19 29.77
C ILE A 510 -8.22 -13.36 30.92
N PRO A 511 -8.79 -13.33 32.15
CA PRO A 511 -8.24 -12.52 33.23
C PRO A 511 -6.81 -12.92 33.62
N ALA A 512 -6.55 -14.23 33.74
CA ALA A 512 -5.23 -14.74 34.08
C ALA A 512 -4.22 -14.52 32.95
N LEU A 513 -4.65 -14.68 31.68
CA LEU A 513 -3.84 -14.40 30.50
C LEU A 513 -3.47 -12.92 30.42
N ALA A 514 -4.44 -12.02 30.56
CA ALA A 514 -4.25 -10.57 30.51
C ALA A 514 -3.29 -10.09 31.61
N ALA A 515 -3.45 -10.58 32.83
CA ALA A 515 -2.55 -10.25 33.94
C ALA A 515 -1.11 -10.71 33.65
N THR A 516 -0.93 -11.94 33.15
CA THR A 516 0.40 -12.46 32.81
C THR A 516 1.06 -11.67 31.69
N LEU A 517 0.30 -11.34 30.63
CA LEU A 517 0.79 -10.53 29.52
C LEU A 517 1.17 -9.11 29.97
N LEU A 518 0.41 -8.51 30.90
CA LEU A 518 0.69 -7.18 31.42
C LEU A 518 1.98 -7.18 32.24
N VAL A 519 2.22 -8.18 33.09
CA VAL A 519 3.49 -8.33 33.81
C VAL A 519 4.66 -8.47 32.83
N GLN A 520 4.48 -9.25 31.76
CA GLN A 520 5.51 -9.41 30.73
C GLN A 520 5.80 -8.12 29.97
N ALA A 521 4.77 -7.32 29.66
CA ALA A 521 4.91 -6.01 29.04
C ALA A 521 5.59 -5.02 29.99
N ALA A 522 5.16 -4.96 31.26
CA ALA A 522 5.71 -4.07 32.28
C ALA A 522 7.20 -4.32 32.53
N ARG A 523 7.68 -5.58 32.48
CA ARG A 523 9.12 -5.88 32.60
C ARG A 523 9.98 -5.27 31.50
N ARG A 524 9.39 -4.94 30.35
CA ARG A 524 10.08 -4.30 29.22
C ARG A 524 9.98 -2.78 29.28
N GLU A 525 9.16 -2.24 30.16
CA GLU A 525 8.91 -0.81 30.35
C GLU A 525 9.46 -0.37 31.72
N PRO A 526 10.61 0.32 31.76
CA PRO A 526 11.25 0.74 33.01
C PRO A 526 10.34 1.49 33.98
N ARG A 527 9.40 2.30 33.46
CA ARG A 527 8.45 3.07 34.29
C ARG A 527 7.46 2.19 35.06
N LEU A 528 7.21 0.97 34.57
CA LEU A 528 6.24 0.02 35.13
C LEU A 528 6.89 -1.17 35.84
N ALA A 529 8.13 -1.51 35.51
CA ALA A 529 8.80 -2.73 35.99
C ALA A 529 8.84 -2.86 37.53
N GLU A 530 8.98 -1.75 38.26
CA GLU A 530 9.01 -1.74 39.73
C GLU A 530 7.62 -1.67 40.39
N ARG A 531 6.58 -1.34 39.61
CA ARG A 531 5.20 -1.10 40.08
C ARG A 531 4.23 -2.22 39.74
N LEU A 532 4.53 -3.02 38.71
CA LEU A 532 3.76 -4.18 38.28
C LEU A 532 4.65 -5.43 38.34
N ARG A 533 4.81 -5.99 39.53
CA ARG A 533 5.80 -7.06 39.78
C ARG A 533 5.22 -8.44 39.52
N ASP A 534 3.94 -8.61 39.85
CA ASP A 534 3.25 -9.89 39.79
C ASP A 534 1.84 -9.81 39.20
N ALA A 535 1.21 -10.98 39.07
CA ALA A 535 -0.12 -11.10 38.49
C ALA A 535 -1.22 -10.47 39.36
N ALA A 536 -1.01 -10.30 40.66
CA ALA A 536 -1.98 -9.66 41.55
C ALA A 536 -2.01 -8.15 41.31
N ASP A 537 -0.83 -7.52 41.16
CA ASP A 537 -0.71 -6.11 40.76
C ASP A 537 -1.40 -5.85 39.42
N ALA A 538 -1.11 -6.71 38.42
CA ALA A 538 -1.71 -6.60 37.10
C ALA A 538 -3.23 -6.82 37.12
N ALA A 539 -3.72 -7.79 37.90
CA ALA A 539 -5.17 -8.04 38.03
C ALA A 539 -5.90 -6.86 38.68
N ARG A 540 -5.27 -6.18 39.65
CA ARG A 540 -5.82 -4.96 40.29
C ARG A 540 -5.95 -3.83 39.28
N VAL A 541 -4.90 -3.57 38.50
CA VAL A 541 -4.90 -2.49 37.48
C VAL A 541 -5.90 -2.76 36.36
N LEU A 542 -6.03 -4.02 35.94
CA LEU A 542 -6.98 -4.44 34.91
C LEU A 542 -8.42 -4.58 35.42
N GLY A 543 -8.69 -4.40 36.70
CA GLY A 543 -10.00 -4.70 37.31
C GLY A 543 -11.19 -4.06 36.60
N THR A 544 -11.06 -2.78 36.21
CA THR A 544 -12.08 -2.01 35.47
C THR A 544 -12.27 -2.45 34.03
N THR A 545 -11.28 -3.15 33.46
CA THR A 545 -11.24 -3.57 32.05
C THR A 545 -11.80 -4.97 31.81
N GLN A 546 -11.90 -5.79 32.86
CA GLN A 546 -12.20 -7.23 32.75
C GLN A 546 -13.51 -7.51 32.02
N ALA A 547 -14.56 -6.72 32.27
CA ALA A 547 -15.86 -6.90 31.62
C ALA A 547 -15.79 -6.66 30.10
N ALA A 548 -15.05 -5.64 29.66
CA ALA A 548 -14.85 -5.36 28.24
C ALA A 548 -14.02 -6.46 27.57
N LEU A 549 -12.91 -6.86 28.22
CA LEU A 549 -12.04 -7.94 27.72
C LEU A 549 -12.76 -9.29 27.63
N ALA A 550 -13.65 -9.59 28.58
CA ALA A 550 -14.40 -10.86 28.60
C ALA A 550 -15.53 -10.91 27.56
N ARG A 551 -16.09 -9.75 27.16
CA ARG A 551 -17.20 -9.68 26.20
C ARG A 551 -16.74 -9.78 24.74
N TYR A 552 -15.54 -9.34 24.43
CA TYR A 552 -15.02 -9.33 23.08
C TYR A 552 -14.69 -10.76 22.58
N ARG A 553 -14.92 -11.04 21.29
CA ARG A 553 -14.78 -12.39 20.71
C ARG A 553 -13.34 -12.80 20.40
N TRP A 554 -12.41 -11.86 20.36
CA TRP A 554 -10.98 -12.09 20.08
C TRP A 554 -10.73 -12.87 18.76
N PRO A 555 -11.11 -12.34 17.59
CA PRO A 555 -10.83 -12.97 16.29
C PRO A 555 -9.34 -13.25 16.05
N GLY A 556 -8.43 -12.44 16.61
CA GLY A 556 -6.98 -12.67 16.59
C GLY A 556 -6.44 -13.44 17.80
N ASN A 557 -7.31 -14.03 18.62
CA ASN A 557 -7.00 -14.84 19.79
C ASN A 557 -6.00 -14.15 20.75
N VAL A 558 -5.03 -14.89 21.30
CA VAL A 558 -4.08 -14.38 22.31
C VAL A 558 -3.15 -13.32 21.70
N ARG A 559 -2.91 -13.35 20.39
CA ARG A 559 -2.08 -12.33 19.71
C ARG A 559 -2.76 -10.96 19.74
N GLU A 560 -4.06 -10.91 19.47
CA GLU A 560 -4.83 -9.67 19.57
C GLU A 560 -4.94 -9.19 21.01
N LEU A 561 -5.19 -10.11 21.96
CA LEU A 561 -5.16 -9.79 23.39
C LEU A 561 -3.81 -9.19 23.80
N GLN A 562 -2.69 -9.80 23.39
CA GLN A 562 -1.36 -9.25 23.67
C GLN A 562 -1.20 -7.83 23.13
N ASN A 563 -1.64 -7.55 21.90
CA ASN A 563 -1.57 -6.21 21.33
C ASN A 563 -2.42 -5.19 22.10
N VAL A 564 -3.59 -5.58 22.61
CA VAL A 564 -4.41 -4.73 23.51
C VAL A 564 -3.66 -4.48 24.82
N ILE A 565 -3.11 -5.52 25.43
CA ILE A 565 -2.39 -5.40 26.71
C ILE A 565 -1.11 -4.56 26.57
N GLU A 566 -0.40 -4.66 25.45
CA GLU A 566 0.77 -3.81 25.17
C GLU A 566 0.37 -2.33 25.07
N ARG A 567 -0.76 -2.00 24.44
CA ARG A 567 -1.31 -0.62 24.43
C ARG A 567 -1.67 -0.15 25.84
N ILE A 568 -2.31 -1.00 26.64
CA ILE A 568 -2.63 -0.70 28.04
C ILE A 568 -1.35 -0.42 28.84
N ALA A 569 -0.29 -1.21 28.64
CA ALA A 569 0.98 -0.99 29.32
C ALA A 569 1.60 0.37 28.95
N VAL A 570 1.52 0.80 27.68
CA VAL A 570 2.01 2.13 27.26
C VAL A 570 1.19 3.25 27.93
N GLU A 571 -0.14 3.14 27.94
CA GLU A 571 -1.00 4.14 28.57
C GLU A 571 -0.71 4.28 30.08
N LEU A 572 -0.60 3.14 30.78
CA LEU A 572 -0.26 3.12 32.20
C LEU A 572 1.12 3.72 32.49
N ALA A 573 2.07 3.65 31.56
CA ALA A 573 3.39 4.21 31.72
C ALA A 573 3.44 5.74 31.55
N GLU A 574 2.44 6.34 30.89
CA GLU A 574 2.31 7.80 30.74
C GLU A 574 1.58 8.44 31.92
N GLU A 575 0.65 7.71 32.56
CA GLU A 575 -0.02 8.15 33.79
C GLU A 575 0.85 8.05 35.05
N VAL A 576 2.05 7.50 34.91
CA VAL A 576 3.02 7.37 35.99
C VAL A 576 3.59 8.74 36.36
N ASP A 577 3.40 9.13 37.62
CA ASP A 577 4.12 10.27 38.19
C ASP A 577 5.59 9.87 38.45
N GLU A 578 6.53 10.55 37.79
CA GLU A 578 7.97 10.33 37.97
C GLU A 578 8.48 10.83 39.34
N SER A 579 7.69 11.66 40.04
CA SER A 579 8.04 12.22 41.36
C SER A 579 7.75 11.29 42.55
N ASP A 580 6.93 10.24 42.35
CA ASP A 580 6.70 9.18 43.34
C ASP A 580 6.87 7.77 42.72
N PRO A 581 8.10 7.24 42.70
CA PRO A 581 8.40 5.89 42.21
C PRO A 581 7.69 4.77 42.99
N ALA A 582 7.25 5.03 44.23
CA ALA A 582 6.61 4.03 45.10
C ALA A 582 5.08 3.99 44.95
N ALA A 583 4.48 4.97 44.28
CA ALA A 583 3.05 4.98 43.99
C ALA A 583 2.67 3.76 43.12
N ALA A 584 1.70 2.99 43.59
CA ALA A 584 1.14 1.88 42.83
C ALA A 584 0.38 2.40 41.60
N CYS A 585 0.50 1.72 40.45
CA CYS A 585 -0.27 2.08 39.26
C CYS A 585 -1.77 2.10 39.58
N GLY A 586 -2.46 3.17 39.16
CA GLY A 586 -3.91 3.30 39.26
C GLY A 586 -4.64 2.24 38.42
N ALA A 587 -5.94 2.08 38.66
CA ALA A 587 -6.77 1.29 37.75
C ALA A 587 -6.91 2.05 36.43
N LEU A 588 -6.86 1.34 35.30
CA LEU A 588 -7.03 1.96 33.99
C LEU A 588 -8.42 2.59 33.88
N ASP A 589 -8.49 3.84 33.46
CA ASP A 589 -9.76 4.52 33.20
C ASP A 589 -10.51 3.84 32.03
N PRO A 590 -11.81 3.53 32.17
CA PRO A 590 -12.61 2.97 31.08
C PRO A 590 -12.65 3.84 29.81
N GLY A 591 -12.58 5.17 29.95
CA GLY A 591 -12.51 6.11 28.82
C GLY A 591 -11.18 6.00 28.08
N ALA A 592 -10.06 5.91 28.82
CA ALA A 592 -8.75 5.63 28.24
C ALA A 592 -8.74 4.28 27.49
N LEU A 593 -9.32 3.22 28.07
CA LEU A 593 -9.45 1.92 27.40
C LEU A 593 -10.23 2.03 26.07
N GLN A 594 -11.31 2.82 26.04
CA GLN A 594 -12.09 3.05 24.84
C GLN A 594 -11.32 3.83 23.77
N ALA A 595 -10.44 4.76 24.16
CA ALA A 595 -9.61 5.51 23.25
C ALA A 595 -8.51 4.62 22.61
N ILE A 596 -7.83 3.80 23.41
CA ILE A 596 -6.71 2.97 22.93
C ILE A 596 -7.14 1.66 22.28
N ALA A 597 -8.32 1.13 22.63
CA ALA A 597 -8.88 -0.12 22.13
C ALA A 597 -10.38 0.01 21.80
N PRO A 598 -10.77 0.87 20.84
CA PRO A 598 -12.16 1.09 20.47
C PRO A 598 -12.88 -0.17 19.98
N GLU A 599 -12.14 -1.14 19.43
CA GLU A 599 -12.66 -2.44 18.99
C GLU A 599 -13.34 -3.25 20.10
N LEU A 600 -12.98 -3.04 21.37
CA LEU A 600 -13.61 -3.71 22.52
C LEU A 600 -15.02 -3.17 22.80
N PHE A 601 -15.33 -1.96 22.33
CA PHE A 601 -16.58 -1.25 22.60
C PHE A 601 -17.45 -1.09 21.35
N ALA A 602 -16.95 -1.48 20.18
CA ALA A 602 -17.73 -1.56 18.98
C ALA A 602 -18.89 -2.55 19.20
N VAL A 603 -20.13 -2.10 18.97
CA VAL A 603 -21.27 -3.02 18.80
C VAL A 603 -20.89 -3.95 17.65
N PRO A 604 -21.01 -5.27 17.78
CA PRO A 604 -20.71 -6.16 16.68
C PRO A 604 -21.64 -5.78 15.52
N ALA A 605 -21.12 -5.08 14.52
CA ALA A 605 -21.60 -5.28 13.18
C ALA A 605 -21.34 -6.75 12.90
N ASP A 606 -22.36 -7.50 12.48
CA ASP A 606 -22.18 -8.83 11.92
C ASP A 606 -21.20 -8.75 10.74
N THR A 607 -19.91 -8.80 11.02
CA THR A 607 -18.83 -8.89 10.04
C THR A 607 -18.08 -10.22 10.15
N ALA A 608 -18.71 -11.21 10.80
CA ALA A 608 -18.31 -12.61 10.77
C ALA A 608 -19.54 -13.50 10.46
N ASP A 609 -20.12 -13.28 9.29
CA ASP A 609 -20.93 -14.25 8.52
C ASP A 609 -21.24 -13.74 7.08
N ALA A 610 -20.66 -12.62 6.62
CA ALA A 610 -20.99 -12.05 5.31
C ALA A 610 -20.38 -12.81 4.10
N ASP A 611 -19.35 -13.63 4.31
CA ASP A 611 -18.71 -14.40 3.24
C ASP A 611 -19.15 -15.87 3.16
N ASP A 612 -19.64 -16.45 4.26
CA ASP A 612 -20.14 -17.84 4.28
C ASP A 612 -21.68 -17.94 4.19
N ALA A 613 -22.40 -16.82 4.39
CA ALA A 613 -23.87 -16.76 4.36
C ALA A 613 -24.49 -16.36 3.01
N GLN A 614 -23.72 -16.35 1.90
CA GLN A 614 -24.24 -15.91 0.59
C GLN A 614 -25.07 -16.97 -0.16
N THR A 615 -25.04 -18.24 0.24
CA THR A 615 -25.86 -19.27 -0.43
C THR A 615 -27.04 -19.73 0.42
N LEU A 616 -28.24 -19.74 -0.18
CA LEU A 616 -29.44 -20.38 0.39
C LEU A 616 -29.17 -21.82 0.85
N HIS A 617 -28.22 -22.49 0.19
CA HIS A 617 -27.79 -23.85 0.51
C HIS A 617 -27.08 -23.95 1.87
N ALA A 618 -26.20 -23.01 2.21
CA ALA A 618 -25.51 -22.99 3.51
C ALA A 618 -26.46 -22.69 4.68
N ARG A 619 -27.38 -21.73 4.50
CA ARG A 619 -28.41 -21.40 5.50
C ARG A 619 -29.35 -22.58 5.78
N ARG A 620 -29.79 -23.26 4.72
CA ARG A 620 -30.62 -24.46 4.84
C ARG A 620 -29.90 -25.62 5.53
N ARG A 621 -28.62 -25.84 5.23
CA ARG A 621 -27.81 -26.86 5.92
C ARG A 621 -27.66 -26.60 7.42
N ARG A 622 -27.44 -25.34 7.82
CA ARG A 622 -27.28 -24.95 9.23
C ARG A 622 -28.58 -25.14 10.01
N ALA A 623 -29.70 -24.66 9.46
CA ALA A 623 -31.03 -24.87 10.04
C ALA A 623 -31.38 -26.37 10.16
N GLU A 624 -31.14 -27.16 9.10
CA GLU A 624 -31.36 -28.62 9.14
C GLU A 624 -30.47 -29.32 10.19
N ALA A 625 -29.21 -28.91 10.34
CA ALA A 625 -28.29 -29.49 11.32
C ALA A 625 -28.67 -29.15 12.77
N ASP A 626 -29.12 -27.91 13.02
CA ASP A 626 -29.55 -27.47 14.34
C ASP A 626 -30.86 -28.14 14.76
N GLU A 627 -31.81 -28.32 13.83
CA GLU A 627 -33.05 -29.07 14.06
C GLU A 627 -32.79 -30.55 14.34
N ILE A 628 -31.86 -31.18 13.60
CA ILE A 628 -31.43 -32.57 13.86
C ILE A 628 -30.83 -32.72 15.25
N ARG A 629 -29.99 -31.77 15.70
CA ARG A 629 -29.38 -31.79 17.04
C ARG A 629 -30.43 -31.61 18.13
N ALA A 630 -31.36 -30.67 17.96
CA ALA A 630 -32.45 -30.45 18.90
C ALA A 630 -33.33 -31.69 19.07
N VAL A 631 -33.65 -32.41 17.98
CA VAL A 631 -34.44 -33.65 18.06
C VAL A 631 -33.63 -34.80 18.68
N LEU A 632 -32.32 -34.89 18.42
CA LEU A 632 -31.46 -35.89 19.08
C LEU A 632 -31.35 -35.65 20.59
N ASP A 633 -31.22 -34.40 21.01
CA ASP A 633 -31.19 -34.03 22.43
C ASP A 633 -32.53 -34.32 23.10
N ALA A 634 -33.65 -34.01 22.44
CA ALA A 634 -34.99 -34.35 22.91
C ALA A 634 -35.25 -35.88 22.98
N CYS A 635 -34.54 -36.66 22.15
CA CYS A 635 -34.58 -38.13 22.17
C CYS A 635 -33.53 -38.76 23.11
N GLY A 636 -32.78 -37.96 23.88
CA GLY A 636 -31.74 -38.47 24.80
C GLY A 636 -30.59 -39.19 24.10
N GLY A 637 -30.31 -38.85 22.83
CA GLY A 637 -29.28 -39.49 22.01
C GLY A 637 -29.70 -40.77 21.29
N ASP A 638 -30.97 -41.21 21.43
CA ASP A 638 -31.52 -42.34 20.68
C ASP A 638 -31.72 -41.98 19.20
N ARG A 639 -30.81 -42.50 18.36
CA ARG A 639 -30.78 -42.21 16.92
C ARG A 639 -31.94 -42.83 16.17
N ASP A 640 -32.50 -43.95 16.64
CA ASP A 640 -33.57 -44.66 15.94
C ASP A 640 -34.88 -43.91 16.12
N ARG A 641 -35.11 -43.43 17.33
CA ARG A 641 -36.24 -42.56 17.66
C ARG A 641 -36.14 -41.19 16.97
N ALA A 642 -34.95 -40.59 16.93
CA ALA A 642 -34.71 -39.34 16.21
C ALA A 642 -34.97 -39.47 14.69
N CYS A 643 -34.54 -40.57 14.06
CA CYS A 643 -34.82 -40.85 12.64
C CYS A 643 -36.34 -40.93 12.36
N ALA A 644 -37.09 -41.59 13.23
CA ALA A 644 -38.54 -41.73 13.09
C ALA A 644 -39.27 -40.39 13.24
N MET A 645 -38.85 -39.54 14.18
CA MET A 645 -39.43 -38.20 14.37
C MET A 645 -39.10 -37.23 13.24
N LEU A 646 -37.90 -37.32 12.67
CA LEU A 646 -37.43 -36.47 11.56
C LEU A 646 -37.87 -36.98 10.18
N GLY A 647 -38.39 -38.21 10.07
CA GLY A 647 -38.78 -38.83 8.80
C GLY A 647 -37.61 -39.13 7.86
N ILE A 648 -36.39 -39.34 8.40
CA ILE A 648 -35.17 -39.58 7.61
C ILE A 648 -34.51 -40.92 7.95
N SER A 649 -33.72 -41.47 7.02
CA SER A 649 -32.98 -42.73 7.26
C SER A 649 -31.73 -42.50 8.12
N LYS A 650 -31.27 -43.56 8.82
CA LYS A 650 -30.06 -43.53 9.68
C LYS A 650 -28.80 -43.07 8.92
N THR A 651 -28.68 -43.45 7.65
CA THR A 651 -27.58 -43.02 6.77
C THR A 651 -27.64 -41.53 6.43
N THR A 652 -28.84 -40.97 6.23
CA THR A 652 -29.04 -39.53 6.04
C THR A 652 -28.77 -38.75 7.33
N LEU A 653 -29.22 -39.25 8.48
CA LEU A 653 -28.92 -38.66 9.79
C LEU A 653 -27.40 -38.59 10.02
N TRP A 654 -26.68 -39.69 9.79
CA TRP A 654 -25.23 -39.73 9.93
C TRP A 654 -24.52 -38.76 8.98
N ARG A 655 -24.91 -38.75 7.70
CA ARG A 655 -24.36 -37.83 6.68
C ARG A 655 -24.59 -36.36 7.03
N LYS A 656 -25.73 -36.03 7.65
CA LYS A 656 -26.07 -34.65 8.04
C LYS A 656 -25.36 -34.21 9.32
N LEU A 657 -25.05 -35.15 10.22
CA LEU A 657 -24.24 -34.92 11.43
C LEU A 657 -22.73 -34.90 11.16
N SER A 658 -22.27 -35.57 10.10
CA SER A 658 -20.85 -35.70 9.75
C SER A 658 -20.30 -34.55 8.90
N VAL A 659 -21.17 -33.62 8.47
CA VAL A 659 -20.78 -32.39 7.78
C VAL A 659 -20.63 -31.30 8.84
N LYS A 660 -19.40 -30.80 9.02
CA LYS A 660 -19.10 -29.66 9.90
C LYS A 660 -19.22 -28.34 9.15
#